data_AF-A0AA38SFJ3-F1
#
_entry.id   AF-A0AA38SFJ3-F1
#
_cell.length_a   1.000
_cell.length_b   1.000
_cell.length_c   1.000
_cell.angle_alpha   90.00
_cell.angle_beta   90.00
_cell.angle_gamma   90.00
#
_symmetry.space_group_name_H-M   'P 1'
#
loop_
_entity.id
_entity.type
_entity.pdbx_description
1 polymer ?
#
loop_
_entity_poly.entity_id
_entity_poly.type
_entity_poly.pdbx_seq_one_letter_code
_entity_poly.pdbx_strand_id
1 'polypeptide(L)'
;MISVEEALGIVVKASKRLPPVTVAIDDAVGKVLAEDIRAPDPLPPYPASVKDGYAVIAADGPGEYPIITESRAGNDGLGVTLTPGTVAYVTTGGPIPDGADAVVQVEDTQLVDGESKRVRILVKTNKGVDIRPVGCDISKDAVVLKADELLGVAEIGLLATVGVLTVKVYPTPTIAVLSTGDELVEPTYESLSRGQIRDSNRAMLVAAAIQNKCKVIDLGIARDDEGEIRTVLDKALLADIDILLTSGGVSMGDRDFVKPFLQNRGTVYFDKISMKPGKPLTFAEITTQSAEKVKSILAFGLPGNPVSCLVCFNLFVIPSIRSLSGWTKPHLPRVHAYLKHSIKTDPVRREFHRAIIRWENNAGFGFPGFVAESTGHQMSSRLLSMKSANALLEMPPSGREVPSGTPISAILISDTGGFAALGKDLSSSSDLDTVTQATMAIKVNDDSPVSSMYKVAILTVSDTVASGAGPDRSGPRAVSVVNSCSEKLGATVAATSVVPDEIQNIKEILQRWSDIDKMDLILTLGGTGFTPRDVTPEATKGVIEKETPGLLHVMMQASLKVTQFAMLSRAAAGIRGSTLIINMPGNPNAVGECMEALLPALKHALKQIKGDKREKHPRHVPHAEADPKDVWERSYQVAAGNDGKQPSHGCDCK
;
A
#
# COMPACT_ATOMS: atom_id res chain seq x y z
N MET A 1 26.34 -23.80 -15.02
CA MET A 1 25.01 -23.21 -14.79
C MET A 1 24.40 -24.02 -13.68
N ILE A 2 24.15 -23.40 -12.54
CA ILE A 2 23.69 -24.11 -11.34
C ILE A 2 22.17 -24.30 -11.37
N SER A 3 21.65 -25.22 -10.55
CA SER A 3 20.20 -25.39 -10.38
C SER A 3 19.60 -24.22 -9.59
N VAL A 4 18.26 -24.12 -9.60
CA VAL A 4 17.56 -23.09 -8.82
C VAL A 4 17.69 -23.38 -7.32
N GLU A 5 17.62 -24.65 -6.94
CA GLU A 5 17.75 -25.11 -5.55
C GLU A 5 19.13 -24.78 -4.98
N GLU A 6 20.19 -25.03 -5.77
CA GLU A 6 21.57 -24.71 -5.40
C GLU A 6 21.75 -23.20 -5.24
N ALA A 7 21.25 -22.41 -6.22
CA ALA A 7 21.28 -20.95 -6.15
C ALA A 7 20.55 -20.40 -4.92
N LEU A 8 19.35 -20.91 -4.62
CA LEU A 8 18.59 -20.52 -3.43
C LEU A 8 19.30 -20.88 -2.13
N GLY A 9 19.91 -22.07 -2.07
CA GLY A 9 20.69 -22.50 -0.90
C GLY A 9 21.88 -21.58 -0.64
N ILE A 10 22.59 -21.17 -1.69
CA ILE A 10 23.69 -20.19 -1.62
C ILE A 10 23.18 -18.85 -1.10
N VAL A 11 22.12 -18.32 -1.71
CA VAL A 11 21.53 -17.01 -1.37
C VAL A 11 21.07 -16.96 0.09
N VAL A 12 20.31 -17.97 0.56
CA VAL A 12 19.84 -18.05 1.95
C VAL A 12 21.01 -18.23 2.92
N LYS A 13 22.04 -18.99 2.56
CA LYS A 13 23.22 -19.18 3.41
C LYS A 13 24.00 -17.88 3.61
N ALA A 14 24.13 -17.06 2.56
CA ALA A 14 24.76 -15.74 2.62
C ALA A 14 23.90 -14.70 3.36
N SER A 15 22.57 -14.84 3.30
CA SER A 15 21.61 -13.94 3.95
C SER A 15 21.57 -14.10 5.48
N LYS A 16 22.44 -13.37 6.19
CA LYS A 16 22.45 -13.36 7.67
C LYS A 16 21.40 -12.40 8.24
N ARG A 17 20.75 -12.82 9.33
CA ARG A 17 19.80 -11.98 10.07
C ARG A 17 20.45 -10.65 10.46
N LEU A 18 19.72 -9.56 10.28
CA LEU A 18 20.16 -8.24 10.73
C LEU A 18 20.17 -8.16 12.25
N PRO A 19 21.01 -7.29 12.84
CA PRO A 19 20.94 -7.02 14.27
C PRO A 19 19.54 -6.51 14.66
N PRO A 20 18.95 -7.02 15.75
CA PRO A 20 17.62 -6.61 16.17
C PRO A 20 17.58 -5.16 16.65
N VAL A 21 16.44 -4.51 16.48
CA VAL A 21 16.18 -3.12 16.87
C VAL A 21 14.93 -3.05 17.75
N THR A 22 14.86 -2.04 18.62
CA THR A 22 13.66 -1.76 19.41
C THR A 22 12.77 -0.78 18.66
N VAL A 23 11.49 -1.11 18.51
CA VAL A 23 10.49 -0.27 17.83
C VAL A 23 9.23 -0.13 18.68
N ALA A 24 8.41 0.88 18.41
CA ALA A 24 7.06 0.97 18.96
C ALA A 24 6.18 -0.16 18.39
N ILE A 25 5.14 -0.58 19.12
CA ILE A 25 4.22 -1.63 18.66
C ILE A 25 3.56 -1.32 17.30
N ASP A 26 3.28 -0.05 17.02
CA ASP A 26 2.68 0.39 15.75
C ASP A 26 3.59 0.11 14.55
N ASP A 27 4.90 0.14 14.76
CA ASP A 27 5.92 -0.16 13.77
C ASP A 27 6.30 -1.65 13.75
N ALA A 28 5.79 -2.47 14.67
CA ALA A 28 6.18 -3.88 14.80
C ALA A 28 5.43 -4.81 13.82
N VAL A 29 4.32 -4.37 13.22
CA VAL A 29 3.47 -5.20 12.36
C VAL A 29 4.23 -5.75 11.15
N GLY A 30 4.24 -7.07 11.02
CA GLY A 30 4.91 -7.84 9.97
C GLY A 30 6.43 -7.95 10.14
N LYS A 31 6.96 -7.60 11.32
CA LYS A 31 8.34 -7.89 11.70
C LYS A 31 8.41 -9.17 12.54
N VAL A 32 9.60 -9.76 12.61
CA VAL A 32 9.85 -10.96 13.41
C VAL A 32 10.38 -10.56 14.78
N LEU A 33 9.78 -11.14 15.82
CA LEU A 33 10.13 -10.91 17.21
C LEU A 33 11.54 -11.45 17.52
N ALA A 34 12.36 -10.70 18.26
CA ALA A 34 13.74 -11.08 18.56
C ALA A 34 13.95 -11.59 19.99
N GLU A 35 12.93 -11.53 20.85
CA GLU A 35 12.97 -11.99 22.24
C GLU A 35 11.59 -12.46 22.70
N ASP A 36 11.55 -13.41 23.64
CA ASP A 36 10.28 -13.87 24.22
C ASP A 36 9.59 -12.74 24.99
N ILE A 37 8.26 -12.65 24.87
CA ILE A 37 7.43 -11.73 25.63
C ILE A 37 6.69 -12.49 26.71
N ARG A 38 6.76 -11.98 27.95
CA ARG A 38 6.11 -12.58 29.11
C ARG A 38 5.02 -11.68 29.64
N ALA A 39 3.94 -12.28 30.14
CA ALA A 39 2.86 -11.56 30.78
C ALA A 39 3.27 -11.13 32.21
N PRO A 40 3.28 -9.82 32.53
CA PRO A 40 3.59 -9.37 33.88
C PRO A 40 2.47 -9.69 34.88
N ASP A 41 1.24 -9.82 34.38
CA ASP A 41 0.01 -10.03 35.13
C ASP A 41 -0.83 -11.13 34.47
N PRO A 42 -1.72 -11.82 35.21
CA PRO A 42 -2.63 -12.78 34.63
C PRO A 42 -3.77 -12.12 33.85
N LEU A 43 -4.37 -12.84 32.90
CA LEU A 43 -5.60 -12.47 32.20
C LEU A 43 -6.69 -13.56 32.38
N PRO A 44 -7.87 -13.21 32.90
CA PRO A 44 -8.17 -11.95 33.57
C PRO A 44 -7.37 -11.79 34.89
N PRO A 45 -7.13 -10.56 35.37
CA PRO A 45 -6.38 -10.32 36.61
C PRO A 45 -7.20 -10.52 37.90
N TYR A 46 -8.51 -10.68 37.76
CA TYR A 46 -9.48 -10.96 38.81
C TYR A 46 -10.49 -12.00 38.29
N PRO A 47 -11.23 -12.72 39.14
CA PRO A 47 -12.30 -13.59 38.68
C PRO A 47 -13.37 -12.74 37.99
N ALA A 48 -13.67 -13.02 36.73
CA ALA A 48 -14.52 -12.18 35.89
C ALA A 48 -15.77 -12.93 35.43
N SER A 49 -16.90 -12.24 35.33
CA SER A 49 -18.10 -12.83 34.76
C SER A 49 -17.94 -13.09 33.26
N VAL A 50 -18.41 -14.26 32.81
CA VAL A 50 -18.54 -14.61 31.38
C VAL A 50 -19.79 -14.00 30.77
N LYS A 51 -20.81 -13.69 31.59
CA LYS A 51 -22.15 -13.29 31.15
C LYS A 51 -22.62 -12.00 31.83
N ASP A 52 -23.58 -11.34 31.21
CA ASP A 52 -24.44 -10.39 31.92
C ASP A 52 -25.48 -11.19 32.71
N GLY A 53 -25.66 -10.87 33.99
CA GLY A 53 -26.50 -11.66 34.87
C GLY A 53 -26.28 -11.37 36.34
N TYR A 54 -26.33 -12.42 37.17
CA TYR A 54 -26.22 -12.32 38.62
C TYR A 54 -25.18 -13.28 39.17
N ALA A 55 -24.22 -12.73 39.91
CA ALA A 55 -23.33 -13.52 40.74
C ALA A 55 -24.11 -14.04 41.95
N VAL A 56 -24.01 -15.35 42.18
CA VAL A 56 -24.79 -16.09 43.18
C VAL A 56 -23.88 -17.03 43.98
N ILE A 57 -24.41 -17.54 45.09
CA ILE A 57 -23.89 -18.74 45.74
C ILE A 57 -24.69 -19.92 45.17
N ALA A 58 -24.04 -20.81 44.43
CA ALA A 58 -24.68 -21.89 43.68
C ALA A 58 -25.55 -22.82 44.57
N ALA A 59 -25.20 -22.94 45.85
CA ALA A 59 -25.95 -23.75 46.82
C ALA A 59 -27.35 -23.19 47.15
N ASP A 60 -27.61 -21.90 46.95
CA ASP A 60 -28.91 -21.27 47.23
C ASP A 60 -30.01 -21.78 46.26
N GLY A 61 -29.64 -22.03 45.00
CA GLY A 61 -30.56 -22.56 43.97
C GLY A 61 -31.61 -21.55 43.46
N PRO A 62 -32.63 -22.03 42.71
CA PRO A 62 -33.72 -21.17 42.23
C PRO A 62 -34.49 -20.53 43.37
N GLY A 63 -34.79 -19.24 43.27
CA GLY A 63 -35.41 -18.48 44.35
C GLY A 63 -35.40 -16.98 44.08
N GLU A 64 -35.96 -16.20 45.00
CA GLU A 64 -36.00 -14.74 44.90
C GLU A 64 -35.07 -14.09 45.93
N TYR A 65 -34.14 -13.28 45.45
CA TYR A 65 -33.04 -12.74 46.26
C TYR A 65 -32.94 -11.21 46.14
N PRO A 66 -32.54 -10.51 47.22
CA PRO A 66 -32.15 -9.11 47.14
C PRO A 66 -30.84 -8.94 46.38
N ILE A 67 -30.78 -7.91 45.54
CA ILE A 67 -29.57 -7.50 44.83
C ILE A 67 -28.81 -6.54 45.75
N ILE A 68 -27.70 -6.99 46.33
CA ILE A 68 -26.97 -6.23 47.36
C ILE A 68 -25.87 -5.33 46.80
N THR A 69 -25.43 -5.58 45.57
CA THR A 69 -24.49 -4.72 44.83
C THR A 69 -24.59 -4.96 43.33
N GLU A 70 -23.95 -4.10 42.56
CA GLU A 70 -23.80 -4.23 41.11
C GLU A 70 -22.31 -4.10 40.78
N SER A 71 -21.76 -5.04 40.01
CA SER A 71 -20.35 -5.04 39.62
C SER A 71 -20.14 -5.13 38.11
N ARG A 72 -19.72 -4.01 37.51
CA ARG A 72 -19.55 -3.90 36.06
C ARG A 72 -18.08 -3.78 35.66
N ALA A 73 -17.33 -2.93 36.35
CA ALA A 73 -15.91 -2.70 36.09
C ALA A 73 -15.22 -2.02 37.28
N GLY A 74 -13.89 -1.91 37.22
CA GLY A 74 -13.13 -1.13 38.20
C GLY A 74 -13.33 -1.59 39.64
N ASN A 75 -13.70 -0.66 40.53
CA ASN A 75 -13.87 -0.91 41.96
C ASN A 75 -15.31 -1.29 42.35
N ASP A 76 -16.17 -1.60 41.39
CA ASP A 76 -17.57 -1.91 41.69
C ASP A 76 -17.68 -3.17 42.56
N GLY A 77 -18.44 -3.06 43.66
CA GLY A 77 -18.61 -4.15 44.63
C GLY A 77 -17.40 -4.38 45.54
N LEU A 78 -16.37 -3.52 45.50
CA LEU A 78 -15.22 -3.64 46.39
C LEU A 78 -15.64 -3.54 47.87
N GLY A 79 -15.23 -4.52 48.67
CA GLY A 79 -15.58 -4.61 50.09
C GLY A 79 -16.99 -5.15 50.36
N VAL A 80 -17.76 -5.52 49.34
CA VAL A 80 -19.05 -6.21 49.48
C VAL A 80 -18.84 -7.71 49.34
N THR A 81 -19.27 -8.48 50.33
CA THR A 81 -19.25 -9.95 50.30
C THR A 81 -20.68 -10.48 50.17
N LEU A 82 -20.91 -11.35 49.19
CA LEU A 82 -22.17 -12.09 49.05
C LEU A 82 -22.27 -13.11 50.17
N THR A 83 -23.43 -13.08 50.83
CA THR A 83 -23.82 -14.07 51.84
C THR A 83 -24.96 -14.95 51.30
N PRO A 84 -25.15 -16.17 51.80
CA PRO A 84 -26.26 -17.03 51.39
C PRO A 84 -27.60 -16.28 51.41
N GLY A 85 -28.38 -16.42 50.34
CA GLY A 85 -29.64 -15.71 50.14
C GLY A 85 -29.51 -14.28 49.60
N THR A 86 -28.35 -13.89 49.06
CA THR A 86 -28.12 -12.58 48.42
C THR A 86 -27.42 -12.75 47.06
N VAL A 87 -27.61 -11.79 46.16
CA VAL A 87 -27.00 -11.81 44.83
C VAL A 87 -26.44 -10.45 44.46
N ALA A 88 -25.55 -10.42 43.46
CA ALA A 88 -25.05 -9.18 42.87
C ALA A 88 -25.29 -9.19 41.37
N TYR A 89 -25.74 -8.06 40.81
CA TYR A 89 -25.80 -7.91 39.37
C TYR A 89 -24.37 -7.78 38.82
N VAL A 90 -24.06 -8.52 37.76
CA VAL A 90 -22.75 -8.47 37.10
C VAL A 90 -22.92 -8.35 35.59
N THR A 91 -22.00 -7.64 34.95
CA THR A 91 -21.88 -7.65 33.48
C THR A 91 -20.67 -8.48 33.05
N THR A 92 -20.64 -8.87 31.78
CA THR A 92 -19.53 -9.58 31.15
C THR A 92 -18.23 -8.79 31.35
N GLY A 93 -17.21 -9.45 31.92
CA GLY A 93 -15.93 -8.82 32.28
C GLY A 93 -15.91 -8.12 33.64
N GLY A 94 -17.06 -7.98 34.32
CA GLY A 94 -17.15 -7.41 35.66
C GLY A 94 -16.51 -8.34 36.71
N PRO A 95 -15.86 -7.77 37.75
CA PRO A 95 -15.26 -8.57 38.80
C PRO A 95 -16.34 -9.29 39.61
N ILE A 96 -16.12 -10.58 39.89
CA ILE A 96 -17.02 -11.35 40.74
C ILE A 96 -16.82 -10.90 42.20
N PRO A 97 -17.87 -10.41 42.88
CA PRO A 97 -17.75 -10.01 44.29
C PRO A 97 -17.38 -11.19 45.19
N ASP A 98 -16.70 -10.92 46.29
CA ASP A 98 -16.29 -11.95 47.25
C ASP A 98 -17.51 -12.74 47.77
N GLY A 99 -17.34 -14.05 47.98
CA GLY A 99 -18.41 -14.93 48.45
C GLY A 99 -19.28 -15.52 47.34
N ALA A 100 -19.36 -14.90 46.16
CA ALA A 100 -20.00 -15.54 45.00
C ALA A 100 -19.16 -16.70 44.46
N ASP A 101 -19.83 -17.74 43.94
CA ASP A 101 -19.13 -18.89 43.38
C ASP A 101 -19.71 -19.40 42.04
N ALA A 102 -20.74 -18.73 41.51
CA ALA A 102 -21.26 -18.94 40.16
C ALA A 102 -21.92 -17.67 39.61
N VAL A 103 -22.14 -17.62 38.30
CA VAL A 103 -22.99 -16.62 37.64
C VAL A 103 -24.18 -17.31 36.99
N VAL A 104 -25.36 -16.69 37.06
CA VAL A 104 -26.55 -17.05 36.29
C VAL A 104 -26.82 -15.94 35.29
N GLN A 105 -26.83 -16.26 33.99
CA GLN A 105 -27.10 -15.30 32.92
C GLN A 105 -28.48 -14.64 33.07
N VAL A 106 -28.62 -13.40 32.63
CA VAL A 106 -29.84 -12.60 32.82
C VAL A 106 -31.09 -13.26 32.24
N GLU A 107 -30.96 -14.01 31.15
CA GLU A 107 -32.04 -14.75 30.48
C GLU A 107 -32.68 -15.81 31.37
N ASP A 108 -31.93 -16.34 32.34
CA ASP A 108 -32.39 -17.32 33.32
C ASP A 108 -32.84 -16.67 34.64
N THR A 109 -33.19 -15.38 34.58
CA THR A 109 -33.65 -14.59 35.73
C THR A 109 -34.85 -13.72 35.38
N GLN A 110 -35.57 -13.28 36.42
CA GLN A 110 -36.68 -12.35 36.28
C GLN A 110 -36.59 -11.27 37.37
N LEU A 111 -36.50 -10.00 36.97
CA LEU A 111 -36.60 -8.89 37.92
C LEU A 111 -37.96 -8.89 38.61
N VAL A 112 -37.97 -8.58 39.91
CA VAL A 112 -39.19 -8.52 40.71
C VAL A 112 -39.49 -7.07 41.06
N ASP A 113 -40.68 -6.60 40.71
CA ASP A 113 -41.14 -5.24 40.97
C ASP A 113 -41.38 -5.01 42.48
N GLY A 114 -40.85 -3.90 43.02
CA GLY A 114 -40.99 -3.53 44.43
C GLY A 114 -40.09 -2.33 44.82
N GLU A 115 -40.16 -1.89 46.09
CA GLU A 115 -39.37 -0.75 46.60
C GLU A 115 -37.86 -1.05 46.68
N SER A 116 -37.47 -2.32 46.83
CA SER A 116 -36.07 -2.78 46.87
C SER A 116 -35.73 -3.64 45.65
N LYS A 117 -34.54 -3.45 45.05
CA LYS A 117 -34.07 -4.25 43.91
C LYS A 117 -33.96 -5.74 44.26
N ARG A 118 -34.79 -6.57 43.63
CA ARG A 118 -34.81 -8.04 43.80
C ARG A 118 -34.84 -8.74 42.45
N VAL A 119 -34.34 -9.96 42.43
CA VAL A 119 -34.36 -10.83 41.24
C VAL A 119 -34.75 -12.25 41.62
N ARG A 120 -35.52 -12.89 40.75
CA ARG A 120 -35.82 -14.31 40.80
C ARG A 120 -34.86 -15.07 39.89
N ILE A 121 -34.08 -15.97 40.47
CA ILE A 121 -33.24 -16.94 39.76
C ILE A 121 -34.10 -18.14 39.39
N LEU A 122 -34.18 -18.47 38.10
CA LEU A 122 -35.11 -19.48 37.57
C LEU A 122 -34.49 -20.88 37.49
N VAL A 123 -33.16 -20.97 37.41
CA VAL A 123 -32.42 -22.20 37.18
C VAL A 123 -31.46 -22.51 38.32
N LYS A 124 -31.15 -23.80 38.49
CA LYS A 124 -30.08 -24.23 39.39
C LYS A 124 -28.75 -24.14 38.64
N THR A 125 -27.73 -23.55 39.25
CA THR A 125 -26.36 -23.49 38.71
C THR A 125 -25.40 -24.34 39.55
N ASN A 126 -24.15 -24.48 39.10
CA ASN A 126 -23.07 -25.16 39.80
C ASN A 126 -21.92 -24.20 40.06
N LYS A 127 -21.13 -24.48 41.09
CA LYS A 127 -19.91 -23.73 41.40
C LYS A 127 -18.97 -23.66 40.18
N GLY A 128 -18.49 -22.46 39.88
CA GLY A 128 -17.57 -22.13 38.79
C GLY A 128 -18.24 -21.84 37.45
N VAL A 129 -19.55 -22.02 37.32
CA VAL A 129 -20.27 -21.73 36.06
C VAL A 129 -20.22 -20.22 35.76
N ASP A 130 -19.90 -19.90 34.51
CA ASP A 130 -19.82 -18.54 33.96
C ASP A 130 -18.90 -17.58 34.73
N ILE A 131 -17.90 -18.12 35.41
CA ILE A 131 -16.78 -17.37 36.00
C ILE A 131 -15.51 -17.74 35.24
N ARG A 132 -14.78 -16.73 34.76
CA ARG A 132 -13.39 -16.84 34.29
C ARG A 132 -12.46 -16.71 35.51
N PRO A 133 -11.78 -17.77 35.95
CA PRO A 133 -10.80 -17.68 37.03
C PRO A 133 -9.62 -16.78 36.64
N VAL A 134 -8.92 -16.27 37.65
CA VAL A 134 -7.70 -15.49 37.44
C VAL A 134 -6.70 -16.28 36.58
N GLY A 135 -6.24 -15.65 35.50
CA GLY A 135 -5.20 -16.20 34.63
C GLY A 135 -5.61 -17.40 33.78
N CYS A 136 -6.92 -17.64 33.59
CA CYS A 136 -7.40 -18.74 32.76
C CYS A 136 -7.05 -18.58 31.27
N ASP A 137 -6.92 -17.35 30.77
CA ASP A 137 -6.50 -17.07 29.39
C ASP A 137 -4.98 -16.94 29.31
N ILE A 138 -4.39 -16.18 30.22
CA ILE A 138 -2.94 -15.98 30.32
C ILE A 138 -2.54 -16.06 31.79
N SER A 139 -1.69 -17.03 32.13
CA SER A 139 -1.11 -17.08 33.48
C SER A 139 0.01 -16.04 33.62
N LYS A 140 0.18 -15.51 34.83
CA LYS A 140 1.32 -14.65 35.15
C LYS A 140 2.65 -15.32 34.77
N ASP A 141 3.59 -14.55 34.23
CA ASP A 141 4.93 -14.94 33.79
C ASP A 141 4.99 -15.91 32.58
N ALA A 142 3.82 -16.28 32.04
CA ALA A 142 3.73 -17.11 30.84
C ALA A 142 4.34 -16.40 29.63
N VAL A 143 5.03 -17.15 28.76
CA VAL A 143 5.49 -16.63 27.47
C VAL A 143 4.30 -16.54 26.52
N VAL A 144 3.89 -15.32 26.19
CA VAL A 144 2.73 -15.06 25.32
C VAL A 144 3.09 -15.00 23.85
N LEU A 145 4.33 -14.62 23.54
CA LEU A 145 4.90 -14.62 22.19
C LEU A 145 6.36 -15.07 22.29
N LYS A 146 6.79 -15.91 21.36
CA LYS A 146 8.16 -16.44 21.33
C LYS A 146 9.03 -15.68 20.35
N ALA A 147 10.32 -15.59 20.65
CA ALA A 147 11.30 -15.15 19.68
C ALA A 147 11.15 -15.96 18.37
N ASP A 148 11.42 -15.30 17.25
CA ASP A 148 11.25 -15.79 15.88
C ASP A 148 9.80 -15.92 15.37
N GLU A 149 8.79 -15.49 16.14
CA GLU A 149 7.41 -15.37 15.67
C GLU A 149 7.20 -14.10 14.84
N LEU A 150 6.36 -14.20 13.81
CA LEU A 150 5.95 -13.05 12.98
C LEU A 150 4.81 -12.30 13.68
N LEU A 151 4.97 -11.00 13.88
CA LEU A 151 3.95 -10.18 14.53
C LEU A 151 2.85 -9.79 13.54
N GLY A 152 1.71 -10.47 13.60
CA GLY A 152 0.46 -10.09 12.93
C GLY A 152 -0.46 -9.27 13.83
N VAL A 153 -1.71 -9.08 13.42
CA VAL A 153 -2.67 -8.24 14.16
C VAL A 153 -3.01 -8.79 15.54
N ALA A 154 -3.09 -10.12 15.68
CA ALA A 154 -3.39 -10.77 16.95
C ALA A 154 -2.21 -10.64 17.92
N GLU A 155 -0.98 -10.80 17.42
CA GLU A 155 0.24 -10.70 18.21
C GLU A 155 0.43 -9.26 18.75
N ILE A 156 0.10 -8.23 17.96
CA ILE A 156 0.07 -6.84 18.46
C ILE A 156 -0.96 -6.68 19.58
N GLY A 157 -2.15 -7.26 19.43
CA GLY A 157 -3.16 -7.27 20.48
C GLY A 157 -2.65 -7.92 21.77
N LEU A 158 -1.91 -9.02 21.66
CA LEU A 158 -1.27 -9.67 22.81
C LEU A 158 -0.19 -8.79 23.46
N LEU A 159 0.68 -8.13 22.67
CA LEU A 159 1.67 -7.18 23.20
C LEU A 159 0.99 -6.07 24.03
N ALA A 160 -0.07 -5.47 23.49
CA ALA A 160 -0.83 -4.44 24.19
C ALA A 160 -1.52 -4.99 25.45
N THR A 161 -2.07 -6.21 25.39
CA THR A 161 -2.71 -6.90 26.52
C THR A 161 -1.75 -7.07 27.70
N VAL A 162 -0.47 -7.34 27.44
CA VAL A 162 0.57 -7.47 28.47
C VAL A 162 1.34 -6.18 28.77
N GLY A 163 0.86 -5.03 28.26
CA GLY A 163 1.45 -3.72 28.55
C GLY A 163 2.77 -3.43 27.85
N VAL A 164 3.12 -4.16 26.79
CA VAL A 164 4.34 -3.94 26.01
C VAL A 164 4.08 -2.93 24.91
N LEU A 165 4.68 -1.74 25.01
CA LEU A 165 4.54 -0.64 24.03
C LEU A 165 5.74 -0.50 23.08
N THR A 166 6.87 -1.11 23.44
CA THR A 166 8.05 -1.20 22.59
C THR A 166 8.58 -2.62 22.61
N VAL A 167 8.98 -3.13 21.45
CA VAL A 167 9.38 -4.53 21.29
C VAL A 167 10.65 -4.64 20.45
N LYS A 168 11.50 -5.62 20.78
CA LYS A 168 12.71 -5.90 20.03
C LYS A 168 12.42 -6.85 18.88
N VAL A 169 12.72 -6.41 17.66
CA VAL A 169 12.38 -7.12 16.42
C VAL A 169 13.55 -7.11 15.44
N TYR A 170 13.56 -8.05 14.51
CA TYR A 170 14.46 -7.98 13.36
C TYR A 170 13.94 -6.95 12.35
N PRO A 171 14.77 -5.95 11.95
CA PRO A 171 14.36 -4.94 10.98
C PRO A 171 14.26 -5.51 9.57
N THR A 172 13.52 -4.83 8.69
CA THR A 172 13.58 -5.08 7.25
C THR A 172 14.85 -4.44 6.65
N PRO A 173 15.45 -5.04 5.62
CA PRO A 173 16.67 -4.50 5.02
C PRO A 173 16.41 -3.19 4.26
N THR A 174 17.46 -2.38 4.16
CA THR A 174 17.52 -1.25 3.23
C THR A 174 18.06 -1.72 1.87
N ILE A 175 17.33 -1.39 0.80
CA ILE A 175 17.62 -1.85 -0.56
C ILE A 175 17.97 -0.66 -1.45
N ALA A 176 19.13 -0.68 -2.10
CA ALA A 176 19.42 0.24 -3.20
C ALA A 176 19.01 -0.37 -4.55
N VAL A 177 18.47 0.44 -5.45
CA VAL A 177 18.02 0.00 -6.78
C VAL A 177 18.62 0.88 -7.87
N LEU A 178 19.30 0.25 -8.83
CA LEU A 178 19.88 0.89 -10.01
C LEU A 178 19.42 0.18 -11.29
N SER A 179 19.05 0.93 -12.33
CA SER A 179 18.97 0.40 -13.69
C SER A 179 20.18 0.83 -14.51
N THR A 180 20.67 -0.03 -15.41
CA THR A 180 21.76 0.30 -16.34
C THR A 180 21.32 0.06 -17.77
N GLY A 181 21.68 0.98 -18.67
CA GLY A 181 21.44 0.83 -20.10
C GLY A 181 21.41 2.15 -20.86
N ASP A 182 22.15 2.24 -21.96
CA ASP A 182 22.13 3.41 -22.85
C ASP A 182 20.76 3.59 -23.54
N GLU A 183 19.97 2.53 -23.69
CA GLU A 183 18.61 2.57 -24.23
C GLU A 183 17.60 3.17 -23.24
N LEU A 184 17.94 3.25 -21.95
CA LEU A 184 16.98 3.62 -20.93
C LEU A 184 16.75 5.14 -20.89
N VAL A 185 15.47 5.49 -20.71
CA VAL A 185 15.01 6.84 -20.36
C VAL A 185 14.06 6.78 -19.16
N GLU A 186 13.92 7.91 -18.47
CA GLU A 186 12.99 8.02 -17.35
C GLU A 186 11.53 7.74 -17.78
N PRO A 187 10.70 7.11 -16.92
CA PRO A 187 9.29 6.84 -17.24
C PRO A 187 8.47 8.09 -17.60
N THR A 188 8.91 9.26 -17.14
CA THR A 188 8.27 10.56 -17.39
C THR A 188 8.44 11.07 -18.82
N TYR A 189 9.33 10.47 -19.63
CA TYR A 189 9.52 10.88 -21.03
C TYR A 189 8.24 10.66 -21.84
N GLU A 190 7.72 11.73 -22.45
CA GLU A 190 6.47 11.69 -23.23
C GLU A 190 6.62 10.87 -24.52
N SER A 191 7.74 11.02 -25.22
CA SER A 191 8.01 10.34 -26.49
C SER A 191 9.39 9.67 -26.49
N LEU A 192 9.50 8.56 -27.21
CA LEU A 192 10.73 7.78 -27.30
C LEU A 192 11.44 8.07 -28.63
N SER A 193 12.75 8.27 -28.57
CA SER A 193 13.58 8.32 -29.77
C SER A 193 13.98 6.90 -30.21
N ARG A 194 14.60 6.80 -31.38
CA ARG A 194 15.14 5.52 -31.88
C ARG A 194 16.07 4.88 -30.84
N GLY A 195 15.84 3.60 -30.55
CA GLY A 195 16.68 2.83 -29.62
C GLY A 195 16.45 3.15 -28.15
N GLN A 196 15.37 3.87 -27.81
CA GLN A 196 15.02 4.16 -26.42
C GLN A 196 13.83 3.33 -25.94
N ILE A 197 13.88 2.92 -24.67
CA ILE A 197 12.77 2.35 -23.92
C ILE A 197 12.72 2.98 -22.52
N ARG A 198 11.52 3.04 -21.93
CA ARG A 198 11.36 3.56 -20.57
C ARG A 198 11.85 2.53 -19.55
N ASP A 199 12.51 3.00 -18.50
CA ASP A 199 12.94 2.15 -17.39
C ASP A 199 11.74 1.68 -16.55
N SER A 200 11.25 0.48 -16.88
CA SER A 200 10.17 -0.16 -16.13
C SER A 200 10.66 -1.00 -14.96
N ASN A 201 11.90 -1.50 -15.02
CA ASN A 201 12.41 -2.42 -14.00
C ASN A 201 12.64 -1.73 -12.68
N ARG A 202 13.24 -0.53 -12.68
CA ARG A 202 13.48 0.22 -11.44
C ARG A 202 12.19 0.53 -10.71
N ALA A 203 11.21 1.10 -11.42
CA ALA A 203 9.88 1.36 -10.84
C ALA A 203 9.23 0.08 -10.29
N MET A 204 9.34 -1.04 -11.01
CA MET A 204 8.82 -2.34 -10.59
C MET A 204 9.54 -2.89 -9.34
N LEU A 205 10.86 -2.78 -9.27
CA LEU A 205 11.67 -3.25 -8.14
C LEU A 205 11.47 -2.39 -6.90
N VAL A 206 11.37 -1.06 -7.05
CA VAL A 206 11.02 -0.13 -5.97
C VAL A 206 9.65 -0.51 -5.40
N ALA A 207 8.65 -0.72 -6.25
CA ALA A 207 7.32 -1.15 -5.82
C ALA A 207 7.35 -2.51 -5.09
N ALA A 208 8.09 -3.49 -5.63
CA ALA A 208 8.21 -4.81 -5.02
C ALA A 208 8.94 -4.78 -3.66
N ALA A 209 9.96 -3.93 -3.50
CA ALA A 209 10.65 -3.72 -2.24
C ALA A 209 9.75 -3.04 -1.19
N ILE A 210 8.96 -2.03 -1.59
CA ILE A 210 7.99 -1.36 -0.72
C ILE A 210 6.90 -2.33 -0.26
N GLN A 211 6.39 -3.20 -1.15
CA GLN A 211 5.44 -4.26 -0.79
C GLN A 211 6.00 -5.22 0.29
N ASN A 212 7.33 -5.42 0.30
CA ASN A 212 8.03 -6.19 1.32
C ASN A 212 8.51 -5.32 2.50
N LYS A 213 7.93 -4.12 2.69
CA LYS A 213 8.20 -3.19 3.80
C LYS A 213 9.68 -2.79 3.95
N CYS A 214 10.44 -2.81 2.87
CA CYS A 214 11.85 -2.42 2.87
C CYS A 214 12.00 -0.92 2.64
N LYS A 215 13.02 -0.31 3.26
CA LYS A 215 13.45 1.05 2.91
C LYS A 215 14.18 0.99 1.57
N VAL A 216 13.88 1.92 0.67
CA VAL A 216 14.46 1.92 -0.69
C VAL A 216 15.30 3.18 -0.92
N ILE A 217 16.47 3.00 -1.51
CA ILE A 217 17.32 4.06 -2.06
C ILE A 217 17.30 3.91 -3.58
N ASP A 218 16.57 4.80 -4.26
CA ASP A 218 16.53 4.84 -5.72
C ASP A 218 17.78 5.56 -6.25
N LEU A 219 18.64 4.83 -6.96
CA LEU A 219 19.88 5.33 -7.54
C LEU A 219 19.71 5.83 -8.99
N GLY A 220 18.50 5.72 -9.55
CA GLY A 220 18.18 6.17 -10.90
C GLY A 220 18.67 5.22 -12.00
N ILE A 221 19.02 5.83 -13.13
CA ILE A 221 19.55 5.16 -14.32
C ILE A 221 21.03 5.54 -14.44
N ALA A 222 21.91 4.55 -14.59
CA ALA A 222 23.28 4.76 -15.02
C ALA A 222 23.44 4.37 -16.50
N ARG A 223 24.20 5.17 -17.26
CA ARG A 223 24.61 4.82 -18.62
C ARG A 223 25.58 3.65 -18.62
N ASP A 224 25.76 3.00 -19.77
CA ASP A 224 26.72 1.90 -19.94
C ASP A 224 28.15 2.46 -20.08
N ASP A 225 28.56 3.20 -19.06
CA ASP A 225 29.90 3.76 -18.85
C ASP A 225 30.48 3.22 -17.54
N GLU A 226 31.69 2.69 -17.59
CA GLU A 226 32.33 2.05 -16.44
C GLU A 226 32.54 3.03 -15.28
N GLY A 227 32.91 4.28 -15.57
CA GLY A 227 33.16 5.31 -14.57
C GLY A 227 31.89 5.76 -13.87
N GLU A 228 30.82 5.95 -14.64
CA GLU A 228 29.49 6.32 -14.12
C GLU A 228 28.91 5.22 -13.23
N ILE A 229 28.87 3.97 -13.73
CA ILE A 229 28.37 2.81 -12.97
C ILE A 229 29.17 2.65 -11.68
N ARG A 230 30.51 2.69 -11.76
CA ARG A 230 31.37 2.57 -10.57
C ARG A 230 31.09 3.66 -9.55
N THR A 231 30.93 4.90 -9.99
CA THR A 231 30.64 6.04 -9.10
C THR A 231 29.30 5.87 -8.38
N VAL A 232 28.26 5.44 -9.09
CA VAL A 232 26.93 5.24 -8.49
C VAL A 232 26.93 4.05 -7.54
N LEU A 233 27.55 2.94 -7.91
CA LEU A 233 27.64 1.76 -7.07
C LEU A 233 28.50 1.99 -5.83
N ASP A 234 29.63 2.69 -5.94
CA ASP A 234 30.47 3.06 -4.79
C ASP A 234 29.68 3.96 -3.81
N LYS A 235 28.88 4.92 -4.31
CA LYS A 235 27.97 5.71 -3.46
C LYS A 235 26.94 4.83 -2.75
N ALA A 236 26.39 3.84 -3.43
CA ALA A 236 25.43 2.91 -2.85
C ALA A 236 26.03 2.10 -1.69
N LEU A 237 27.27 1.62 -1.85
CA LEU A 237 27.98 0.87 -0.82
C LEU A 237 28.29 1.70 0.43
N LEU A 238 28.34 3.04 0.30
CA LEU A 238 28.51 3.97 1.42
C LEU A 238 27.20 4.35 2.11
N ALA A 239 26.04 4.05 1.52
CA ALA A 239 24.72 4.48 1.99
C ALA A 239 24.05 3.54 3.02
N ASP A 240 24.85 2.74 3.75
CA ASP A 240 24.42 1.76 4.76
C ASP A 240 23.29 0.83 4.28
N ILE A 241 23.32 0.39 3.02
CA ILE A 241 22.37 -0.59 2.48
C ILE A 241 22.70 -2.01 2.92
N ASP A 242 21.72 -2.92 2.87
CA ASP A 242 21.90 -4.35 3.11
C ASP A 242 21.81 -5.16 1.81
N ILE A 243 21.03 -4.66 0.84
CA ILE A 243 20.86 -5.28 -0.48
C ILE A 243 21.07 -4.23 -1.58
N LEU A 244 21.86 -4.58 -2.59
CA LEU A 244 22.02 -3.84 -3.84
C LEU A 244 21.32 -4.61 -4.96
N LEU A 245 20.36 -3.98 -5.63
CA LEU A 245 19.71 -4.50 -6.83
C LEU A 245 20.14 -3.69 -8.03
N THR A 246 20.69 -4.36 -9.04
CA THR A 246 20.87 -3.76 -10.36
C THR A 246 19.97 -4.48 -11.37
N SER A 247 19.50 -3.77 -12.39
CA SER A 247 18.78 -4.38 -13.50
C SER A 247 19.37 -3.92 -14.84
N GLY A 248 19.70 -4.87 -15.72
CA GLY A 248 20.52 -4.58 -16.90
C GLY A 248 22.02 -4.79 -16.63
N GLY A 249 22.87 -4.70 -17.66
CA GLY A 249 24.33 -4.74 -17.49
C GLY A 249 24.93 -6.07 -17.00
N VAL A 250 24.18 -7.18 -17.06
CA VAL A 250 24.53 -8.49 -16.46
C VAL A 250 24.42 -9.65 -17.46
N SER A 251 24.44 -9.38 -18.76
CA SER A 251 24.33 -10.40 -19.81
C SER A 251 25.72 -10.85 -20.30
N MET A 252 25.97 -10.79 -21.60
CA MET A 252 27.22 -11.11 -22.31
C MET A 252 27.67 -9.93 -23.19
N GLY A 253 27.16 -8.73 -22.94
CA GLY A 253 27.53 -7.52 -23.66
C GLY A 253 28.95 -7.08 -23.33
N ASP A 254 29.60 -6.43 -24.29
CA ASP A 254 30.91 -5.79 -24.14
C ASP A 254 30.89 -4.60 -23.17
N ARG A 255 29.70 -4.04 -22.89
CA ARG A 255 29.47 -2.96 -21.93
C ARG A 255 28.78 -3.39 -20.62
N ASP A 256 28.76 -4.69 -20.32
CA ASP A 256 28.17 -5.21 -19.08
C ASP A 256 29.14 -5.03 -17.89
N PHE A 257 29.23 -3.81 -17.36
CA PHE A 257 30.21 -3.45 -16.31
C PHE A 257 29.81 -3.86 -14.88
N VAL A 258 28.55 -4.28 -14.66
CA VAL A 258 28.09 -4.70 -13.32
C VAL A 258 28.83 -5.94 -12.85
N LYS A 259 28.98 -6.96 -13.69
CA LYS A 259 29.66 -8.21 -13.31
C LYS A 259 31.14 -7.99 -12.93
N PRO A 260 31.97 -7.32 -13.75
CA PRO A 260 33.33 -6.97 -13.37
C PRO A 260 33.40 -6.17 -12.06
N PHE A 261 32.48 -5.21 -11.86
CA PHE A 261 32.42 -4.45 -10.61
C PHE A 261 32.19 -5.36 -9.40
N LEU A 262 31.21 -6.26 -9.48
CA LEU A 262 30.90 -7.21 -8.39
C LEU A 262 32.06 -8.18 -8.11
N GLN A 263 32.76 -8.65 -9.15
CA GLN A 263 33.96 -9.49 -9.02
C GLN A 263 35.12 -8.76 -8.35
N ASN A 264 35.29 -7.47 -8.66
CA ASN A 264 36.36 -6.65 -8.09
C ASN A 264 36.09 -6.23 -6.64
N ARG A 265 34.81 -6.03 -6.27
CA ARG A 265 34.42 -5.53 -4.95
C ARG A 265 34.03 -6.63 -3.95
N GLY A 266 33.71 -7.84 -4.42
CA GLY A 266 33.18 -8.89 -3.57
C GLY A 266 33.33 -10.28 -4.15
N THR A 267 32.64 -11.24 -3.55
CA THR A 267 32.62 -12.64 -3.99
C THR A 267 31.38 -12.88 -4.82
N VAL A 268 31.54 -13.11 -6.13
CA VAL A 268 30.45 -13.59 -7.00
C VAL A 268 30.28 -15.09 -6.80
N TYR A 269 29.11 -15.51 -6.32
CA TYR A 269 28.82 -16.93 -6.11
C TYR A 269 28.36 -17.63 -7.38
N PHE A 270 27.55 -16.95 -8.19
CA PHE A 270 27.10 -17.46 -9.48
C PHE A 270 26.63 -16.33 -10.41
N ASP A 271 26.61 -16.61 -11.71
CA ASP A 271 26.19 -15.67 -12.76
C ASP A 271 25.20 -16.29 -13.79
N LYS A 272 24.88 -17.58 -13.64
CA LYS A 272 24.03 -18.36 -14.55
C LYS A 272 23.25 -19.45 -13.83
N ILE A 273 21.92 -19.37 -13.93
CA ILE A 273 20.99 -20.35 -13.35
C ILE A 273 20.23 -21.10 -14.45
N SER A 274 20.00 -22.39 -14.22
CA SER A 274 19.20 -23.27 -15.10
C SER A 274 17.71 -23.06 -14.92
N MET A 275 17.25 -21.88 -15.34
CA MET A 275 15.85 -21.46 -15.26
C MET A 275 15.38 -20.65 -16.46
N LYS A 276 14.06 -20.62 -16.62
CA LYS A 276 13.36 -19.78 -17.60
C LYS A 276 12.13 -19.13 -16.95
N PRO A 277 11.92 -17.82 -17.09
CA PRO A 277 12.90 -16.81 -17.45
C PRO A 277 13.98 -16.66 -16.34
N GLY A 278 15.04 -15.86 -16.55
CA GLY A 278 15.99 -15.54 -15.46
C GLY A 278 17.43 -16.09 -15.54
N LYS A 279 17.82 -16.72 -16.65
CA LYS A 279 19.16 -17.33 -16.83
C LYS A 279 20.35 -16.47 -16.34
N PRO A 280 20.47 -15.15 -16.65
CA PRO A 280 21.68 -14.38 -16.33
C PRO A 280 21.67 -13.73 -14.95
N LEU A 281 20.86 -14.23 -13.99
CA LEU A 281 20.92 -13.74 -12.62
C LEU A 281 22.33 -13.90 -12.05
N THR A 282 22.89 -12.80 -11.56
CA THR A 282 24.17 -12.78 -10.84
C THR A 282 23.94 -12.51 -9.37
N PHE A 283 24.61 -13.25 -8.49
CA PHE A 283 24.58 -13.02 -7.05
C PHE A 283 26.00 -12.90 -6.49
N ALA A 284 26.22 -11.86 -5.70
CA ALA A 284 27.49 -11.59 -5.06
C ALA A 284 27.30 -11.08 -3.63
N GLU A 285 28.36 -11.20 -2.84
CA GLU A 285 28.46 -10.63 -1.51
C GLU A 285 29.64 -9.67 -1.45
N ILE A 286 29.39 -8.43 -1.04
CA ILE A 286 30.38 -7.37 -0.91
C ILE A 286 30.54 -7.10 0.58
N THR A 287 31.77 -7.16 1.08
CA THR A 287 32.08 -6.77 2.46
C THR A 287 32.63 -5.35 2.47
N THR A 288 31.94 -4.43 3.12
CA THR A 288 32.43 -3.08 3.37
C THR A 288 32.99 -2.99 4.78
N GLN A 289 34.11 -2.28 4.93
CA GLN A 289 34.73 -1.99 6.21
C GLN A 289 34.70 -0.48 6.43
N SER A 290 34.01 -0.03 7.48
CA SER A 290 34.20 1.29 8.06
C SER A 290 35.03 1.17 9.35
N ALA A 291 35.53 2.30 9.87
CA ALA A 291 36.35 2.33 11.07
C ALA A 291 35.70 1.65 12.30
N GLU A 292 34.37 1.46 12.30
CA GLU A 292 33.62 0.93 13.43
C GLU A 292 32.75 -0.31 13.10
N LYS A 293 32.64 -0.71 11.82
CA LYS A 293 31.72 -1.79 11.42
C LYS A 293 32.16 -2.50 10.14
N VAL A 294 32.14 -3.83 10.19
CA VAL A 294 32.17 -4.69 8.99
C VAL A 294 30.73 -5.00 8.60
N LYS A 295 30.34 -4.68 7.36
CA LYS A 295 28.99 -4.94 6.86
C LYS A 295 29.05 -5.78 5.59
N SER A 296 28.24 -6.83 5.54
CA SER A 296 28.02 -7.60 4.33
C SER A 296 26.81 -7.02 3.57
N ILE A 297 26.98 -6.79 2.27
CA ILE A 297 25.96 -6.30 1.35
C ILE A 297 25.72 -7.36 0.29
N LEU A 298 24.46 -7.79 0.15
CA LEU A 298 24.06 -8.74 -0.86
C LEU A 298 23.76 -8.03 -2.17
N ALA A 299 24.46 -8.38 -3.24
CA ALA A 299 24.26 -7.78 -4.55
C ALA A 299 23.59 -8.76 -5.53
N PHE A 300 22.46 -8.34 -6.09
CA PHE A 300 21.73 -9.08 -7.12
C PHE A 300 21.79 -8.32 -8.44
N GLY A 301 22.53 -8.89 -9.39
CA GLY A 301 22.52 -8.48 -10.78
C GLY A 301 21.33 -9.10 -11.50
N LEU A 302 20.20 -8.40 -11.52
CA LEU A 302 18.95 -8.89 -12.10
C LEU A 302 18.94 -8.77 -13.64
N PRO A 303 18.36 -9.73 -14.37
CA PRO A 303 18.29 -9.65 -15.83
C PRO A 303 17.48 -8.43 -16.31
N GLY A 304 17.92 -7.76 -17.38
CA GLY A 304 17.25 -6.57 -17.93
C GLY A 304 15.84 -6.82 -18.51
N ASN A 305 15.53 -8.05 -18.91
CA ASN A 305 14.18 -8.40 -19.38
C ASN A 305 13.16 -8.34 -18.23
N PRO A 306 12.06 -7.56 -18.32
CA PRO A 306 11.19 -7.28 -17.17
C PRO A 306 10.60 -8.50 -16.45
N VAL A 307 10.14 -9.50 -17.18
CA VAL A 307 9.61 -10.73 -16.55
C VAL A 307 10.73 -11.49 -15.84
N SER A 308 11.93 -11.54 -16.44
CA SER A 308 13.08 -12.21 -15.82
C SER A 308 13.47 -11.50 -14.53
N CYS A 309 13.50 -10.17 -14.55
CA CYS A 309 13.77 -9.32 -13.39
C CYS A 309 12.81 -9.65 -12.23
N LEU A 310 11.50 -9.60 -12.47
CA LEU A 310 10.51 -9.83 -11.41
C LEU A 310 10.45 -11.28 -10.93
N VAL A 311 10.62 -12.26 -11.83
CA VAL A 311 10.72 -13.68 -11.44
C VAL A 311 11.96 -13.92 -10.56
N CYS A 312 13.11 -13.35 -10.92
CA CYS A 312 14.32 -13.44 -10.09
C CYS A 312 14.14 -12.72 -8.74
N PHE A 313 13.47 -11.55 -8.72
CA PHE A 313 13.14 -10.86 -7.48
C PHE A 313 12.31 -11.75 -6.55
N ASN A 314 11.22 -12.33 -7.06
CA ASN A 314 10.33 -13.20 -6.28
C ASN A 314 11.03 -14.45 -5.76
N LEU A 315 11.86 -15.09 -6.60
CA LEU A 315 12.50 -16.35 -6.23
C LEU A 315 13.70 -16.15 -5.30
N PHE A 316 14.53 -15.13 -5.50
CA PHE A 316 15.83 -15.01 -4.81
C PHE A 316 15.89 -13.81 -3.86
N VAL A 317 15.36 -12.66 -4.26
CA VAL A 317 15.44 -11.44 -3.44
C VAL A 317 14.46 -11.50 -2.27
N ILE A 318 13.21 -11.95 -2.48
CA ILE A 318 12.23 -12.09 -1.38
C ILE A 318 12.73 -13.04 -0.27
N PRO A 319 13.25 -14.25 -0.55
CA PRO A 319 13.81 -15.10 0.50
C PRO A 319 15.02 -14.47 1.20
N SER A 320 15.81 -13.66 0.50
CA SER A 320 16.91 -12.90 1.13
C SER A 320 16.34 -11.87 2.09
N ILE A 321 15.40 -11.03 1.64
CA ILE A 321 14.72 -10.03 2.48
C ILE A 321 14.17 -10.69 3.75
N ARG A 322 13.45 -11.80 3.61
CA ARG A 322 12.86 -12.54 4.74
C ARG A 322 13.94 -13.11 5.68
N SER A 323 15.03 -13.66 5.13
CA SER A 323 16.14 -14.19 5.93
C SER A 323 16.85 -13.08 6.72
N LEU A 324 17.14 -11.93 6.10
CA LEU A 324 17.69 -10.75 6.78
C LEU A 324 16.73 -10.24 7.86
N SER A 325 15.42 -10.29 7.60
CA SER A 325 14.36 -9.85 8.51
C SER A 325 13.97 -10.88 9.58
N GLY A 326 14.77 -11.93 9.79
CA GLY A 326 14.57 -12.88 10.90
C GLY A 326 13.63 -14.05 10.62
N TRP A 327 13.01 -14.16 9.44
CA TRP A 327 12.03 -15.23 9.16
C TRP A 327 12.69 -16.61 9.21
N THR A 328 12.09 -17.53 9.95
CA THR A 328 12.56 -18.93 10.03
C THR A 328 12.25 -19.74 8.78
N LYS A 329 11.21 -19.36 8.03
CA LYS A 329 10.80 -19.96 6.76
C LYS A 329 10.78 -18.90 5.67
N PRO A 330 11.94 -18.54 5.10
CA PRO A 330 12.05 -17.40 4.18
C PRO A 330 11.48 -17.67 2.78
N HIS A 331 11.26 -18.93 2.41
CA HIS A 331 10.76 -19.28 1.08
C HIS A 331 9.30 -18.87 0.89
N LEU A 332 8.93 -18.54 -0.36
CA LEU A 332 7.54 -18.35 -0.73
C LEU A 332 6.76 -19.69 -0.62
N PRO A 333 5.49 -19.65 -0.20
CA PRO A 333 4.66 -20.83 -0.08
C PRO A 333 4.52 -21.57 -1.42
N ARG A 334 4.44 -22.89 -1.35
CA ARG A 334 4.16 -23.76 -2.49
C ARG A 334 2.87 -24.51 -2.28
N VAL A 335 2.08 -24.61 -3.33
CA VAL A 335 0.86 -25.42 -3.38
C VAL A 335 0.89 -26.29 -4.64
N HIS A 336 0.06 -27.32 -4.69
CA HIS A 336 -0.21 -28.01 -5.94
C HIS A 336 -1.43 -27.36 -6.60
N ALA A 337 -1.34 -27.07 -7.89
CA ALA A 337 -2.44 -26.55 -8.70
C ALA A 337 -2.65 -27.41 -9.94
N TYR A 338 -3.91 -27.72 -10.25
CA TYR A 338 -4.30 -28.49 -11.42
C TYR A 338 -4.38 -27.60 -12.66
N LEU A 339 -3.68 -27.97 -13.74
CA LEU A 339 -3.73 -27.19 -14.97
C LEU A 339 -5.13 -27.20 -15.60
N LYS A 340 -5.66 -26.04 -16.02
CA LYS A 340 -6.92 -25.96 -16.79
C LYS A 340 -6.74 -26.27 -18.27
N HIS A 341 -5.52 -26.16 -18.78
CA HIS A 341 -5.17 -26.45 -20.16
C HIS A 341 -3.77 -27.02 -20.23
N SER A 342 -3.48 -27.71 -21.33
CA SER A 342 -2.15 -28.26 -21.58
C SER A 342 -1.11 -27.17 -21.79
N ILE A 343 0.11 -27.35 -21.29
CA ILE A 343 1.21 -26.38 -21.40
C ILE A 343 2.45 -27.07 -21.96
N LYS A 344 3.01 -26.51 -23.04
CA LYS A 344 4.29 -26.96 -23.61
C LYS A 344 5.46 -26.45 -22.76
N THR A 345 6.29 -27.38 -22.29
CA THR A 345 7.46 -27.06 -21.46
C THR A 345 8.70 -26.72 -22.28
N ASP A 346 9.65 -26.04 -21.64
CA ASP A 346 10.98 -25.84 -22.21
C ASP A 346 11.77 -27.17 -22.21
N PRO A 347 12.56 -27.47 -23.25
CA PRO A 347 13.29 -28.73 -23.35
C PRO A 347 14.51 -28.82 -22.44
N VAL A 348 15.03 -27.70 -21.95
CA VAL A 348 16.34 -27.66 -21.27
C VAL A 348 16.25 -27.12 -19.85
N ARG A 349 15.41 -26.11 -19.62
CA ARG A 349 15.40 -25.37 -18.35
C ARG A 349 14.06 -25.48 -17.66
N ARG A 350 14.08 -25.54 -16.33
CA ARG A 350 12.86 -25.44 -15.53
C ARG A 350 12.20 -24.10 -15.82
N GLU A 351 10.92 -24.11 -16.19
CA GLU A 351 10.18 -22.88 -16.48
C GLU A 351 9.33 -22.48 -15.27
N PHE A 352 9.46 -21.22 -14.84
CA PHE A 352 8.59 -20.56 -13.89
C PHE A 352 7.48 -19.85 -14.69
N HIS A 353 6.45 -20.62 -15.00
CA HIS A 353 5.36 -20.22 -15.88
C HIS A 353 4.35 -19.38 -15.09
N ARG A 354 4.05 -18.17 -15.55
CA ARG A 354 3.13 -17.29 -14.84
C ARG A 354 1.71 -17.81 -15.00
N ALA A 355 1.02 -17.91 -13.88
CA ALA A 355 -0.36 -18.37 -13.84
C ALA A 355 -1.21 -17.52 -12.91
N ILE A 356 -2.50 -17.52 -13.22
CA ILE A 356 -3.56 -17.16 -12.30
C ILE A 356 -4.07 -18.46 -11.70
N ILE A 357 -3.91 -18.64 -10.39
CA ILE A 357 -4.47 -19.75 -9.65
C ILE A 357 -5.67 -19.31 -8.83
N ARG A 358 -6.64 -20.21 -8.69
CA ARG A 358 -7.83 -19.99 -7.86
C ARG A 358 -8.24 -21.28 -7.17
N TRP A 359 -8.90 -21.15 -6.03
CA TRP A 359 -9.54 -22.31 -5.39
C TRP A 359 -10.87 -22.59 -6.07
N GLU A 360 -11.12 -23.84 -6.46
CA GLU A 360 -12.41 -24.28 -6.97
C GLU A 360 -12.95 -25.41 -6.09
N ASN A 361 -14.27 -25.44 -5.85
CA ASN A 361 -14.93 -26.52 -5.11
C ASN A 361 -14.87 -27.86 -5.85
N ASN A 362 -14.68 -27.82 -7.17
CA ASN A 362 -14.41 -28.99 -8.00
C ASN A 362 -13.31 -28.63 -9.00
N ALA A 363 -12.08 -29.05 -8.71
CA ALA A 363 -10.91 -28.79 -9.56
C ALA A 363 -10.90 -29.59 -10.89
N GLY A 364 -12.01 -30.24 -11.24
CA GLY A 364 -12.16 -31.12 -12.40
C GLY A 364 -12.11 -32.61 -12.07
N PHE A 365 -11.93 -32.96 -10.78
CA PHE A 365 -11.74 -34.33 -10.31
C PHE A 365 -12.73 -34.76 -9.21
N GLY A 366 -13.78 -33.96 -8.97
CA GLY A 366 -14.80 -34.25 -7.96
C GLY A 366 -14.42 -33.85 -6.53
N PHE A 367 -13.29 -33.16 -6.34
CA PHE A 367 -12.85 -32.63 -5.05
C PHE A 367 -12.33 -31.19 -5.19
N PRO A 368 -12.32 -30.40 -4.10
CA PRO A 368 -11.87 -29.02 -4.14
C PRO A 368 -10.34 -28.93 -4.25
N GLY A 369 -9.84 -27.86 -4.87
CA GLY A 369 -8.41 -27.64 -5.01
C GLY A 369 -8.05 -26.39 -5.80
N PHE A 370 -6.75 -26.05 -5.81
CA PHE A 370 -6.26 -24.99 -6.68
C PHE A 370 -6.25 -25.44 -8.14
N VAL A 371 -6.73 -24.59 -9.02
CA VAL A 371 -6.57 -24.74 -10.47
C VAL A 371 -5.70 -23.60 -10.99
N ALA A 372 -5.01 -23.84 -12.11
CA ALA A 372 -4.09 -22.88 -12.71
C ALA A 372 -4.42 -22.61 -14.17
N GLU A 373 -4.47 -21.33 -14.52
CA GLU A 373 -4.60 -20.85 -15.89
C GLU A 373 -3.34 -20.04 -16.26
N SER A 374 -2.68 -20.38 -17.38
CA SER A 374 -1.60 -19.59 -17.94
C SER A 374 -2.04 -18.16 -18.23
N THR A 375 -1.13 -17.20 -18.02
CA THR A 375 -1.30 -15.81 -18.46
C THR A 375 -1.05 -15.60 -19.97
N GLY A 376 -1.03 -16.68 -20.76
CA GLY A 376 -0.79 -16.67 -22.21
C GLY A 376 0.70 -16.68 -22.57
N HIS A 377 1.12 -15.89 -23.56
CA HIS A 377 2.50 -15.89 -24.05
C HIS A 377 3.53 -15.54 -22.98
N GLN A 378 4.51 -16.43 -22.80
CA GLN A 378 5.48 -16.40 -21.69
C GLN A 378 6.84 -15.76 -22.02
N MET A 379 6.95 -14.98 -23.10
CA MET A 379 8.21 -14.34 -23.49
C MET A 379 8.75 -13.43 -22.37
N SER A 380 10.07 -13.46 -22.11
CA SER A 380 10.69 -12.79 -20.96
C SER A 380 10.64 -11.26 -21.01
N SER A 381 10.50 -10.68 -22.20
CA SER A 381 10.32 -9.23 -22.40
C SER A 381 8.86 -8.77 -22.18
N ARG A 382 7.90 -9.71 -22.20
CA ARG A 382 6.46 -9.41 -22.18
C ARG A 382 5.95 -9.30 -20.75
N LEU A 383 6.11 -8.12 -20.14
CA LEU A 383 5.67 -7.84 -18.76
C LEU A 383 4.17 -8.09 -18.54
N LEU A 384 3.33 -8.00 -19.59
CA LEU A 384 1.90 -8.35 -19.52
C LEU A 384 1.63 -9.78 -19.02
N SER A 385 2.60 -10.69 -19.11
CA SER A 385 2.46 -12.03 -18.52
C SER A 385 2.55 -12.05 -16.98
N MET A 386 3.05 -10.99 -16.34
CA MET A 386 3.02 -10.84 -14.89
C MET A 386 1.72 -10.18 -14.40
N LYS A 387 0.95 -9.54 -15.29
CA LYS A 387 -0.31 -8.89 -14.92
C LYS A 387 -1.28 -9.95 -14.37
N SER A 388 -1.75 -9.74 -13.14
CA SER A 388 -2.63 -10.64 -12.40
C SER A 388 -2.04 -12.01 -12.06
N ALA A 389 -0.78 -12.29 -12.43
CA ALA A 389 -0.13 -13.54 -12.04
C ALA A 389 0.02 -13.57 -10.52
N ASN A 390 -0.61 -14.53 -9.86
CA ASN A 390 -0.51 -14.76 -8.42
C ASN A 390 0.31 -16.01 -8.09
N ALA A 391 0.73 -16.77 -9.11
CA ALA A 391 1.64 -17.90 -8.93
C ALA A 391 2.64 -18.07 -10.09
N LEU A 392 3.73 -18.77 -9.78
CA LEU A 392 4.69 -19.31 -10.73
C LEU A 392 4.60 -20.84 -10.71
N LEU A 393 4.09 -21.45 -11.78
CA LEU A 393 4.08 -22.90 -11.96
C LEU A 393 5.51 -23.36 -12.25
N GLU A 394 5.95 -24.38 -11.52
CA GLU A 394 7.27 -24.95 -11.63
C GLU A 394 7.30 -26.07 -12.69
N MET A 395 7.35 -25.68 -13.96
CA MET A 395 7.26 -26.59 -15.11
C MET A 395 8.57 -27.35 -15.35
N PRO A 396 8.54 -28.68 -15.53
CA PRO A 396 9.75 -29.50 -15.68
C PRO A 396 10.43 -29.27 -17.05
N PRO A 397 11.77 -29.40 -17.15
CA PRO A 397 12.52 -29.27 -18.39
C PRO A 397 12.37 -30.52 -19.28
N SER A 398 11.21 -30.72 -19.90
CA SER A 398 10.95 -31.94 -20.68
C SER A 398 10.79 -31.72 -22.18
N GLY A 399 10.45 -30.50 -22.60
CA GLY A 399 10.09 -30.17 -23.98
C GLY A 399 8.74 -30.75 -24.42
N ARG A 400 8.11 -31.56 -23.56
CA ARG A 400 6.82 -32.19 -23.78
C ARG A 400 5.70 -31.27 -23.32
N GLU A 401 4.52 -31.56 -23.83
CA GLU A 401 3.28 -30.96 -23.35
C GLU A 401 2.84 -31.65 -22.06
N VAL A 402 2.60 -30.87 -21.02
CA VAL A 402 1.99 -31.33 -19.77
C VAL A 402 0.47 -31.19 -19.94
N PRO A 403 -0.31 -32.28 -19.84
CA PRO A 403 -1.74 -32.24 -20.16
C PRO A 403 -2.55 -31.48 -19.10
N SER A 404 -3.69 -30.93 -19.53
CA SER A 404 -4.73 -30.42 -18.63
C SER A 404 -5.07 -31.44 -17.54
N GLY A 405 -5.35 -30.96 -16.34
CA GLY A 405 -5.62 -31.78 -15.17
C GLY A 405 -4.38 -32.31 -14.45
N THR A 406 -3.17 -32.10 -14.96
CA THR A 406 -1.96 -32.49 -14.23
C THR A 406 -1.74 -31.58 -13.02
N PRO A 407 -1.49 -32.11 -11.81
CA PRO A 407 -1.08 -31.30 -10.68
C PRO A 407 0.37 -30.84 -10.85
N ILE A 408 0.60 -29.53 -10.75
CA ILE A 408 1.92 -28.91 -10.84
C ILE A 408 2.17 -28.08 -9.59
N SER A 409 3.41 -28.14 -9.07
CA SER A 409 3.83 -27.27 -7.97
C SER A 409 3.80 -25.80 -8.41
N ALA A 410 3.20 -24.95 -7.60
CA ALA A 410 3.00 -23.53 -7.86
C ALA A 410 3.53 -22.73 -6.67
N ILE A 411 4.45 -21.81 -6.94
CA ILE A 411 4.95 -20.85 -5.94
C ILE A 411 3.98 -19.68 -5.91
N LEU A 412 3.44 -19.36 -4.73
CA LEU A 412 2.57 -18.21 -4.54
C LEU A 412 3.40 -16.93 -4.48
N ILE A 413 3.07 -15.95 -5.34
CA ILE A 413 3.79 -14.67 -5.46
C ILE A 413 2.93 -13.46 -5.08
N SER A 414 1.69 -13.68 -4.64
CA SER A 414 0.81 -12.65 -4.08
C SER A 414 0.03 -13.21 -2.89
N ASP A 415 -0.54 -12.32 -2.07
CA ASP A 415 -1.33 -12.73 -0.90
C ASP A 415 -2.57 -13.54 -1.29
N THR A 416 -2.78 -14.65 -0.58
CA THR A 416 -3.90 -15.57 -0.80
C THR A 416 -5.26 -15.00 -0.38
N GLY A 417 -5.27 -14.04 0.55
CA GLY A 417 -6.49 -13.36 1.01
C GLY A 417 -7.20 -12.56 -0.09
N GLY A 418 -6.48 -12.23 -1.18
CA GLY A 418 -7.01 -11.49 -2.34
C GLY A 418 -7.38 -12.36 -3.55
N PHE A 419 -7.44 -13.69 -3.41
CA PHE A 419 -7.78 -14.56 -4.54
C PHE A 419 -9.26 -14.35 -4.91
N ALA A 420 -9.50 -13.60 -5.99
CA ALA A 420 -10.85 -13.25 -6.42
C ALA A 420 -11.68 -14.49 -6.79
N ALA A 421 -12.87 -14.60 -6.19
CA ALA A 421 -13.94 -15.45 -6.69
C ALA A 421 -14.69 -14.69 -7.79
N LEU A 422 -14.30 -14.87 -9.06
CA LEU A 422 -15.03 -14.30 -10.18
C LEU A 422 -16.00 -15.34 -10.76
N GLY A 423 -17.29 -15.13 -10.48
CA GLY A 423 -18.39 -15.86 -11.09
C GLY A 423 -19.39 -14.91 -11.76
N LYS A 424 -19.60 -15.15 -13.06
CA LYS A 424 -20.71 -14.77 -13.96
C LYS A 424 -20.85 -13.34 -14.51
N ASP A 425 -20.69 -13.32 -15.83
CA ASP A 425 -21.30 -12.50 -16.90
C ASP A 425 -22.39 -11.48 -16.52
N LEU A 426 -22.25 -10.28 -17.09
CA LEU A 426 -23.31 -9.54 -17.76
C LEU A 426 -22.68 -8.58 -18.80
N SER A 427 -22.80 -8.98 -20.07
CA SER A 427 -23.07 -8.12 -21.24
C SER A 427 -24.09 -7.03 -20.87
N SER A 428 -24.09 -5.79 -21.35
CA SER A 428 -23.88 -5.13 -22.66
C SER A 428 -23.95 -3.61 -22.33
N SER A 429 -23.48 -2.62 -23.05
CA SER A 429 -23.27 -2.32 -24.47
C SER A 429 -22.51 -0.98 -24.50
N SER A 430 -21.50 -0.84 -25.36
CA SER A 430 -21.48 0.10 -26.50
C SER A 430 -21.36 1.59 -26.09
N ASP A 431 -20.45 2.42 -26.59
CA ASP A 431 -19.86 2.47 -27.92
C ASP A 431 -18.43 3.03 -27.93
N LEU A 432 -17.75 2.65 -29.00
CA LEU A 432 -16.51 3.13 -29.62
C LEU A 432 -16.33 4.68 -29.54
N ASP A 433 -15.13 5.26 -29.50
CA ASP A 433 -14.15 5.21 -30.59
C ASP A 433 -12.70 5.57 -30.17
N THR A 434 -11.80 4.62 -30.44
CA THR A 434 -10.66 4.68 -31.39
C THR A 434 -9.88 6.02 -31.52
N VAL A 435 -8.68 6.15 -30.93
CA VAL A 435 -7.34 6.00 -31.57
C VAL A 435 -7.03 7.18 -32.51
N THR A 436 -5.98 8.00 -32.35
CA THR A 436 -4.57 7.62 -32.47
C THR A 436 -3.68 8.82 -32.10
N GLN A 437 -2.52 8.48 -31.55
CA GLN A 437 -1.34 9.33 -31.35
C GLN A 437 -0.74 9.79 -32.68
N ALA A 438 -0.06 10.95 -32.71
CA ALA A 438 1.37 11.02 -33.07
C ALA A 438 1.91 12.46 -33.00
N THR A 439 2.70 12.71 -31.95
CA THR A 439 4.06 13.27 -31.94
C THR A 439 4.73 13.69 -33.26
N MET A 440 5.38 14.87 -33.27
CA MET A 440 6.86 15.05 -33.41
C MET A 440 7.24 16.55 -33.50
N ALA A 441 8.06 17.09 -32.58
CA ALA A 441 9.53 17.21 -32.60
C ALA A 441 10.07 18.46 -33.36
N ILE A 442 10.50 19.51 -32.64
CA ILE A 442 11.90 19.98 -32.37
C ILE A 442 12.34 21.20 -33.21
N LYS A 443 12.65 22.33 -32.51
CA LYS A 443 13.86 23.19 -32.60
C LYS A 443 13.72 24.39 -31.62
N VAL A 444 14.49 24.44 -30.51
CA VAL A 444 15.77 25.20 -30.30
C VAL A 444 15.53 26.71 -30.48
N ASN A 445 15.71 27.66 -29.55
CA ASN A 445 16.57 27.85 -28.38
C ASN A 445 15.92 28.90 -27.44
N ASP A 446 16.00 28.75 -26.12
CA ASP A 446 16.86 29.53 -25.19
C ASP A 446 16.16 30.76 -24.59
N ASP A 447 15.74 30.61 -23.33
CA ASP A 447 15.88 31.59 -22.25
C ASP A 447 15.01 31.16 -21.05
N SER A 448 15.65 30.59 -20.03
CA SER A 448 15.06 30.50 -18.69
C SER A 448 14.92 31.90 -18.07
N PRO A 449 13.85 32.18 -17.30
CA PRO A 449 14.10 32.37 -15.87
C PRO A 449 12.96 31.92 -14.92
N VAL A 450 13.36 31.33 -13.79
CA VAL A 450 12.78 31.38 -12.42
C VAL A 450 11.27 31.04 -12.24
N SER A 451 10.95 29.87 -11.66
CA SER A 451 9.59 29.47 -11.26
C SER A 451 9.24 30.00 -9.87
N SER A 452 8.25 30.89 -9.75
CA SER A 452 7.67 31.31 -8.47
C SER A 452 6.78 30.21 -7.87
N MET A 453 6.92 29.92 -6.57
CA MET A 453 6.09 28.94 -5.86
C MET A 453 4.67 29.48 -5.60
N TYR A 454 3.68 28.58 -5.57
CA TYR A 454 2.30 28.89 -5.20
C TYR A 454 2.18 29.23 -3.71
N LYS A 455 1.36 30.24 -3.39
CA LYS A 455 1.06 30.66 -2.02
C LYS A 455 -0.17 29.93 -1.48
N VAL A 456 -0.01 29.20 -0.39
CA VAL A 456 -1.08 28.43 0.26
C VAL A 456 -1.44 29.08 1.60
N ALA A 457 -2.72 29.21 1.89
CA ALA A 457 -3.21 29.61 3.20
C ALA A 457 -4.07 28.51 3.84
N ILE A 458 -3.96 28.36 5.16
CA ILE A 458 -4.66 27.34 5.94
C ILE A 458 -5.53 28.02 7.00
N LEU A 459 -6.83 27.76 6.97
CA LEU A 459 -7.81 28.28 7.93
C LEU A 459 -8.36 27.15 8.79
N THR A 460 -8.07 27.16 10.08
CA THR A 460 -8.75 26.27 11.04
C THR A 460 -10.07 26.92 11.46
N VAL A 461 -11.18 26.19 11.30
CA VAL A 461 -12.51 26.62 11.72
C VAL A 461 -12.94 25.78 12.92
N SER A 462 -12.97 26.40 14.10
CA SER A 462 -13.39 25.75 15.34
C SER A 462 -13.65 26.75 16.45
N ASP A 463 -14.86 26.72 17.02
CA ASP A 463 -15.22 27.47 18.23
C ASP A 463 -14.27 27.18 19.42
N THR A 464 -13.86 25.91 19.58
CA THR A 464 -13.00 25.47 20.70
C THR A 464 -11.59 26.01 20.55
N VAL A 465 -11.04 26.02 19.34
CA VAL A 465 -9.68 26.55 19.09
C VAL A 465 -9.69 28.08 19.12
N ALA A 466 -10.70 28.72 18.50
CA ALA A 466 -10.81 30.17 18.45
C ALA A 466 -11.01 30.82 19.83
N SER A 467 -11.69 30.13 20.75
CA SER A 467 -11.85 30.56 22.14
C SER A 467 -10.63 30.26 23.03
N GLY A 468 -9.64 29.52 22.53
CA GLY A 468 -8.48 29.06 23.30
C GLY A 468 -8.77 27.90 24.26
N ALA A 469 -9.96 27.29 24.19
CA ALA A 469 -10.37 26.18 25.03
C ALA A 469 -9.75 24.83 24.64
N GLY A 470 -9.10 24.74 23.47
CA GLY A 470 -8.41 23.54 23.01
C GLY A 470 -7.33 23.81 21.96
N PRO A 471 -6.33 22.91 21.80
CA PRO A 471 -5.22 23.12 20.89
C PRO A 471 -5.62 22.86 19.43
N ASP A 472 -5.09 23.66 18.50
CA ASP A 472 -5.18 23.36 17.07
C ASP A 472 -4.27 22.18 16.70
N ARG A 473 -4.88 21.03 16.38
CA ARG A 473 -4.15 19.84 15.91
C ARG A 473 -4.14 19.71 14.39
N SER A 474 -5.09 20.34 13.71
CA SER A 474 -5.34 20.13 12.28
C SER A 474 -4.56 21.14 11.43
N GLY A 475 -4.46 22.39 11.89
CA GLY A 475 -3.63 23.42 11.27
C GLY A 475 -2.17 23.00 11.11
N PRO A 476 -1.44 22.63 12.20
CA PRO A 476 -0.06 22.17 12.11
C PRO A 476 0.13 20.95 11.21
N ARG A 477 -0.84 20.03 11.20
CA ARG A 477 -0.82 18.86 10.33
C ARG A 477 -0.97 19.25 8.86
N ALA A 478 -1.90 20.14 8.52
CA ALA A 478 -2.05 20.66 7.17
C ALA A 478 -0.77 21.36 6.68
N VAL A 479 -0.12 22.16 7.54
CA VAL A 479 1.17 22.80 7.24
C VAL A 479 2.23 21.75 6.91
N SER A 480 2.37 20.74 7.77
CA SER A 480 3.31 19.64 7.56
C SER A 480 3.05 18.90 6.25
N VAL A 481 1.79 18.63 5.91
CA VAL A 481 1.41 17.91 4.69
C VAL A 481 1.73 18.76 3.45
N VAL A 482 1.34 20.04 3.43
CA VAL A 482 1.64 20.95 2.30
C VAL A 482 3.16 21.08 2.12
N ASN A 483 3.92 21.27 3.19
CA ASN A 483 5.38 21.37 3.13
C ASN A 483 6.02 20.07 2.63
N SER A 484 5.54 18.91 3.06
CA SER A 484 6.03 17.61 2.57
C SER A 484 5.77 17.39 1.07
N CYS A 485 4.77 18.08 0.51
CA CYS A 485 4.41 18.00 -0.90
C CYS A 485 4.89 19.22 -1.73
N SER A 486 5.66 20.12 -1.11
CA SER A 486 6.09 21.40 -1.71
C SER A 486 6.86 21.23 -3.01
N GLU A 487 7.74 20.23 -3.13
CA GLU A 487 8.48 19.93 -4.37
C GLU A 487 7.54 19.46 -5.50
N LYS A 488 6.53 18.66 -5.16
CA LYS A 488 5.56 18.13 -6.13
C LYS A 488 4.59 19.23 -6.59
N LEU A 489 4.00 19.96 -5.63
CA LEU A 489 2.99 20.99 -5.87
C LEU A 489 3.60 22.32 -6.32
N GLY A 490 4.87 22.58 -5.97
CA GLY A 490 5.54 23.87 -6.15
C GLY A 490 4.94 24.94 -5.25
N ALA A 491 4.61 24.62 -4.00
CA ALA A 491 3.80 25.48 -3.12
C ALA A 491 4.40 25.66 -1.73
N THR A 492 4.11 26.80 -1.11
CA THR A 492 4.58 27.17 0.25
C THR A 492 3.41 27.72 1.06
N VAL A 493 3.36 27.37 2.35
CA VAL A 493 2.38 27.95 3.26
C VAL A 493 2.78 29.38 3.60
N ALA A 494 1.97 30.34 3.19
CA ALA A 494 2.21 31.77 3.36
C ALA A 494 1.43 32.37 4.53
N ALA A 495 0.32 31.77 4.93
CA ALA A 495 -0.50 32.25 6.05
C ALA A 495 -1.25 31.11 6.73
N THR A 496 -1.48 31.25 8.03
CA THR A 496 -2.41 30.42 8.81
C THR A 496 -3.27 31.31 9.69
N SER A 497 -4.52 30.90 9.95
CA SER A 497 -5.42 31.62 10.87
C SER A 497 -6.42 30.65 11.49
N VAL A 498 -7.04 31.07 12.58
CA VAL A 498 -8.11 30.36 13.28
C VAL A 498 -9.31 31.29 13.42
N VAL A 499 -10.51 30.79 13.13
CA VAL A 499 -11.78 31.52 13.32
C VAL A 499 -12.83 30.62 13.97
N PRO A 500 -13.81 31.20 14.71
CA PRO A 500 -14.96 30.44 15.17
C PRO A 500 -15.86 30.04 13.99
N ASP A 501 -16.81 29.14 14.24
CA ASP A 501 -17.77 28.62 13.27
C ASP A 501 -18.87 29.64 12.94
N GLU A 502 -18.46 30.82 12.46
CA GLU A 502 -19.31 31.94 12.10
C GLU A 502 -19.15 32.28 10.63
N ILE A 503 -20.27 32.27 9.89
CA ILE A 503 -20.29 32.46 8.43
C ILE A 503 -19.54 33.74 8.03
N GLN A 504 -19.79 34.84 8.72
CA GLN A 504 -19.22 36.14 8.38
C GLN A 504 -17.69 36.15 8.57
N ASN A 505 -17.19 35.58 9.67
CA ASN A 505 -15.75 35.53 9.95
C ASN A 505 -14.99 34.67 8.93
N ILE A 506 -15.58 33.52 8.56
CA ILE A 506 -15.00 32.64 7.53
C ILE A 506 -14.96 33.38 6.18
N LYS A 507 -16.07 34.04 5.79
CA LYS A 507 -16.14 34.80 4.53
C LYS A 507 -15.11 35.91 4.45
N GLU A 508 -14.93 36.68 5.52
CA GLU A 508 -13.98 37.79 5.57
C GLU A 508 -12.54 37.31 5.34
N ILE A 509 -12.12 36.20 5.97
CA ILE A 509 -10.80 35.62 5.74
C ILE A 509 -10.65 35.08 4.32
N LEU A 510 -11.65 34.32 3.81
CA LEU A 510 -11.59 33.78 2.46
C LEU A 510 -11.51 34.89 1.39
N GLN A 511 -12.29 35.96 1.55
CA GLN A 511 -12.28 37.12 0.66
C GLN A 511 -10.96 37.88 0.75
N ARG A 512 -10.48 38.18 1.96
CA ARG A 512 -9.19 38.85 2.16
C ARG A 512 -8.05 38.05 1.52
N TRP A 513 -7.96 36.76 1.79
CA TRP A 513 -6.88 35.93 1.27
C TRP A 513 -6.94 35.75 -0.25
N SER A 514 -8.13 35.72 -0.83
CA SER A 514 -8.30 35.62 -2.30
C SER A 514 -8.08 36.96 -3.00
N ASP A 515 -8.72 38.03 -2.51
CA ASP A 515 -8.84 39.30 -3.23
C ASP A 515 -7.67 40.25 -2.94
N ILE A 516 -7.19 40.26 -1.68
CA ILE A 516 -6.15 41.19 -1.20
C ILE A 516 -4.79 40.50 -1.17
N ASP A 517 -4.67 39.40 -0.42
CA ASP A 517 -3.38 38.75 -0.20
C ASP A 517 -2.95 37.86 -1.40
N LYS A 518 -3.85 37.65 -2.36
CA LYS A 518 -3.64 36.90 -3.61
C LYS A 518 -3.05 35.51 -3.39
N MET A 519 -3.68 34.75 -2.48
CA MET A 519 -3.35 33.33 -2.27
C MET A 519 -3.77 32.51 -3.50
N ASP A 520 -3.02 31.44 -3.78
CA ASP A 520 -3.31 30.57 -4.91
C ASP A 520 -4.21 29.41 -4.50
N LEU A 521 -4.03 28.92 -3.27
CA LEU A 521 -4.81 27.85 -2.67
C LEU A 521 -5.17 28.22 -1.23
N ILE A 522 -6.44 28.03 -0.86
CA ILE A 522 -6.91 28.14 0.51
C ILE A 522 -7.51 26.79 0.93
N LEU A 523 -7.01 26.25 2.04
CA LEU A 523 -7.55 25.05 2.67
C LEU A 523 -8.24 25.44 3.98
N THR A 524 -9.53 25.12 4.12
CA THR A 524 -10.21 25.25 5.42
C THR A 524 -10.30 23.90 6.11
N LEU A 525 -10.17 23.87 7.43
CA LEU A 525 -10.15 22.64 8.22
C LEU A 525 -11.25 22.70 9.28
N GLY A 526 -12.23 21.81 9.20
CA GLY A 526 -13.34 21.75 10.16
C GLY A 526 -14.64 22.40 9.66
N GLY A 527 -15.70 22.29 10.47
CA GLY A 527 -17.00 22.88 10.18
C GLY A 527 -17.76 22.29 8.97
N THR A 528 -17.44 21.06 8.55
CA THR A 528 -18.04 20.40 7.36
C THR A 528 -19.06 19.32 7.70
N GLY A 529 -19.36 19.07 8.99
CA GLY A 529 -20.29 18.05 9.44
C GLY A 529 -21.77 18.45 9.35
N PHE A 530 -22.63 17.75 10.08
CA PHE A 530 -24.09 17.97 10.11
C PHE A 530 -24.56 18.78 11.33
N THR A 531 -23.66 19.18 12.23
CA THR A 531 -24.07 19.91 13.43
C THR A 531 -24.52 21.33 13.09
N PRO A 532 -25.37 21.99 13.91
CA PRO A 532 -25.78 23.37 13.65
C PRO A 532 -24.64 24.39 13.60
N ARG A 533 -23.47 24.03 14.17
CA ARG A 533 -22.26 24.86 14.11
C ARG A 533 -21.44 24.61 12.84
N ASP A 534 -21.59 23.47 12.16
CA ASP A 534 -20.86 23.21 10.92
C ASP A 534 -21.37 24.12 9.77
N VAL A 535 -20.72 25.25 9.54
CA VAL A 535 -21.17 26.26 8.55
C VAL A 535 -20.13 26.61 7.48
N THR A 536 -19.02 25.87 7.43
CA THR A 536 -17.90 26.14 6.52
C THR A 536 -18.28 26.01 5.03
N PRO A 537 -19.08 25.00 4.61
CA PRO A 537 -19.57 24.91 3.24
C PRO A 537 -20.44 26.09 2.81
N GLU A 538 -21.33 26.56 3.68
CA GLU A 538 -22.22 27.71 3.44
C GLU A 538 -21.42 29.01 3.25
N ALA A 539 -20.42 29.23 4.10
CA ALA A 539 -19.52 30.36 3.98
C ALA A 539 -18.73 30.32 2.66
N THR A 540 -18.20 29.15 2.31
CA THR A 540 -17.42 28.93 1.08
C THR A 540 -18.25 29.12 -0.18
N LYS A 541 -19.45 28.51 -0.24
CA LYS A 541 -20.40 28.70 -1.36
C LYS A 541 -20.82 30.15 -1.53
N GLY A 542 -20.87 30.91 -0.44
CA GLY A 542 -21.19 32.34 -0.48
C GLY A 542 -20.08 33.25 -1.03
N VAL A 543 -18.87 32.73 -1.33
CA VAL A 543 -17.75 33.54 -1.84
C VAL A 543 -17.13 33.02 -3.14
N ILE A 544 -17.30 31.73 -3.47
CA ILE A 544 -16.82 31.16 -4.73
C ILE A 544 -17.70 31.60 -5.90
N GLU A 545 -17.07 31.78 -7.06
CA GLU A 545 -17.70 32.16 -8.33
C GLU A 545 -17.98 30.92 -9.20
N LYS A 546 -17.16 29.87 -9.05
CA LYS A 546 -17.25 28.63 -9.82
C LYS A 546 -17.00 27.42 -8.94
N GLU A 547 -17.94 26.47 -8.90
CA GLU A 547 -17.80 25.23 -8.13
C GLU A 547 -16.85 24.22 -8.83
N THR A 548 -16.21 23.38 -8.02
CA THR A 548 -15.29 22.32 -8.48
C THR A 548 -15.69 20.95 -7.89
N PRO A 549 -16.89 20.43 -8.22
CA PRO A 549 -17.45 19.23 -7.58
C PRO A 549 -16.61 17.96 -7.79
N GLY A 550 -15.82 17.89 -8.87
CA GLY A 550 -14.93 16.75 -9.13
C GLY A 550 -13.86 16.54 -8.03
N LEU A 551 -13.37 17.62 -7.42
CA LEU A 551 -12.41 17.53 -6.31
C LEU A 551 -13.07 16.90 -5.08
N LEU A 552 -14.31 17.26 -4.80
CA LEU A 552 -15.10 16.70 -3.70
C LEU A 552 -15.39 15.21 -3.92
N HIS A 553 -15.70 14.80 -5.14
CA HIS A 553 -15.93 13.39 -5.46
C HIS A 553 -14.69 12.53 -5.19
N VAL A 554 -13.51 13.01 -5.61
CA VAL A 554 -12.24 12.31 -5.38
C VAL A 554 -11.92 12.24 -3.88
N MET A 555 -12.08 13.33 -3.14
CA MET A 555 -11.89 13.35 -1.69
C MET A 555 -12.84 12.39 -0.98
N MET A 556 -14.12 12.39 -1.36
CA MET A 556 -15.14 11.51 -0.79
C MET A 556 -14.82 10.03 -1.08
N GLN A 557 -14.48 9.71 -2.33
CA GLN A 557 -14.10 8.35 -2.72
C GLN A 557 -12.86 7.85 -1.99
N ALA A 558 -11.86 8.72 -1.77
CA ALA A 558 -10.67 8.38 -1.00
C ALA A 558 -11.01 8.15 0.48
N SER A 559 -11.77 9.07 1.08
CA SER A 559 -12.13 9.02 2.50
C SER A 559 -13.04 7.82 2.85
N LEU A 560 -13.94 7.42 1.95
CA LEU A 560 -14.82 6.26 2.13
C LEU A 560 -14.07 4.92 2.16
N LYS A 561 -12.83 4.86 1.66
CA LYS A 561 -11.97 3.67 1.81
C LYS A 561 -11.44 3.51 3.23
N VAL A 562 -11.40 4.59 4.01
CA VAL A 562 -10.85 4.64 5.37
C VAL A 562 -11.97 4.58 6.40
N THR A 563 -13.04 5.36 6.21
CA THR A 563 -14.16 5.40 7.15
C THR A 563 -15.50 5.61 6.44
N GLN A 564 -16.50 4.82 6.82
CA GLN A 564 -17.86 4.96 6.31
C GLN A 564 -18.47 6.33 6.70
N PHE A 565 -18.06 6.90 7.82
CA PHE A 565 -18.56 8.20 8.29
C PHE A 565 -18.16 9.38 7.39
N ALA A 566 -17.25 9.18 6.42
CA ALA A 566 -16.92 10.20 5.43
C ALA A 566 -18.15 10.69 4.64
N MET A 567 -19.18 9.84 4.49
CA MET A 567 -20.44 10.19 3.84
C MET A 567 -21.19 11.36 4.52
N LEU A 568 -20.83 11.69 5.77
CA LEU A 568 -21.44 12.77 6.54
C LEU A 568 -20.77 14.14 6.32
N SER A 569 -19.79 14.22 5.42
CA SER A 569 -19.14 15.50 5.06
C SER A 569 -19.95 16.27 4.02
N ARG A 570 -20.20 17.55 4.28
CA ARG A 570 -20.86 18.50 3.37
C ARG A 570 -19.89 19.47 2.70
N ALA A 571 -18.60 19.11 2.62
CA ALA A 571 -17.54 19.97 2.08
C ALA A 571 -17.90 20.63 0.74
N ALA A 572 -17.43 21.87 0.54
CA ALA A 572 -17.49 22.58 -0.73
C ALA A 572 -16.08 22.87 -1.26
N ALA A 573 -15.97 23.03 -2.59
CA ALA A 573 -14.75 23.44 -3.24
C ALA A 573 -15.06 24.29 -4.47
N GLY A 574 -14.30 25.36 -4.69
CA GLY A 574 -14.54 26.26 -5.81
C GLY A 574 -13.47 27.32 -5.99
N ILE A 575 -13.66 28.16 -6.99
CA ILE A 575 -12.72 29.19 -7.41
C ILE A 575 -13.33 30.56 -7.11
N ARG A 576 -12.52 31.46 -6.55
CA ARG A 576 -12.81 32.90 -6.42
C ARG A 576 -11.67 33.67 -7.09
N GLY A 577 -11.94 34.40 -8.16
CA GLY A 577 -10.89 35.05 -8.94
C GLY A 577 -9.79 34.06 -9.37
N SER A 578 -8.56 34.25 -8.89
CA SER A 578 -7.41 33.37 -9.18
C SER A 578 -7.10 32.37 -8.06
N THR A 579 -8.01 32.18 -7.09
CA THR A 579 -7.76 31.38 -5.88
C THR A 579 -8.66 30.15 -5.86
N LEU A 580 -8.06 28.98 -5.64
CA LEU A 580 -8.79 27.73 -5.38
C LEU A 580 -9.06 27.59 -3.88
N ILE A 581 -10.30 27.33 -3.49
CA ILE A 581 -10.73 27.15 -2.10
C ILE A 581 -11.29 25.72 -1.94
N ILE A 582 -10.80 24.98 -0.95
CA ILE A 582 -11.19 23.58 -0.68
C ILE A 582 -11.47 23.40 0.81
N ASN A 583 -12.67 22.91 1.16
CA ASN A 583 -12.98 22.53 2.54
C ASN A 583 -12.52 21.10 2.84
N MET A 584 -11.74 20.93 3.89
CA MET A 584 -11.28 19.64 4.40
C MET A 584 -11.85 19.34 5.80
N PRO A 585 -11.97 18.06 6.17
CA PRO A 585 -12.42 17.69 7.51
C PRO A 585 -11.49 18.21 8.61
N GLY A 586 -12.05 18.46 9.79
CA GLY A 586 -11.29 18.95 10.97
C GLY A 586 -10.44 17.88 11.65
N ASN A 587 -10.39 16.65 11.15
CA ASN A 587 -9.56 15.57 11.69
C ASN A 587 -8.15 15.59 11.05
N PRO A 588 -7.05 15.64 11.82
CA PRO A 588 -5.69 15.71 11.29
C PRO A 588 -5.31 14.58 10.31
N ASN A 589 -5.83 13.36 10.50
CA ASN A 589 -5.54 12.23 9.60
C ASN A 589 -6.25 12.40 8.26
N ALA A 590 -7.51 12.83 8.29
CA ALA A 590 -8.32 13.06 7.09
C ALA A 590 -7.75 14.18 6.19
N VAL A 591 -7.06 15.17 6.77
CA VAL A 591 -6.36 16.22 6.01
C VAL A 591 -5.26 15.63 5.13
N GLY A 592 -4.47 14.69 5.67
CA GLY A 592 -3.42 14.01 4.91
C GLY A 592 -3.97 13.20 3.75
N GLU A 593 -5.02 12.42 4.01
CA GLU A 593 -5.70 11.56 3.04
C GLU A 593 -6.32 12.37 1.89
N CYS A 594 -7.05 13.44 2.24
CA CYS A 594 -7.68 14.32 1.26
C CYS A 594 -6.63 15.03 0.39
N MET A 595 -5.53 15.49 0.98
CA MET A 595 -4.46 16.11 0.22
C MET A 595 -3.80 15.11 -0.74
N GLU A 596 -3.48 13.90 -0.26
CA GLU A 596 -2.90 12.84 -1.09
C GLU A 596 -3.77 12.50 -2.31
N ALA A 597 -5.09 12.42 -2.12
CA ALA A 597 -6.04 12.16 -3.18
C ALA A 597 -6.08 13.29 -4.24
N LEU A 598 -5.89 14.54 -3.83
CA LEU A 598 -5.95 15.72 -4.70
C LEU A 598 -4.63 16.03 -5.41
N LEU A 599 -3.48 15.68 -4.83
CA LEU A 599 -2.14 16.02 -5.33
C LEU A 599 -1.95 15.78 -6.84
N PRO A 600 -2.42 14.67 -7.45
CA PRO A 600 -2.23 14.42 -8.88
C PRO A 600 -2.84 15.49 -9.79
N ALA A 601 -3.95 16.11 -9.37
CA ALA A 601 -4.69 17.10 -10.15
C ALA A 601 -4.43 18.54 -9.69
N LEU A 602 -4.06 18.74 -8.42
CA LEU A 602 -4.02 20.05 -7.77
C LEU A 602 -3.02 21.02 -8.42
N LYS A 603 -1.83 20.56 -8.80
CA LYS A 603 -0.83 21.41 -9.50
C LYS A 603 -1.34 21.92 -10.84
N HIS A 604 -2.02 21.04 -11.59
CA HIS A 604 -2.58 21.40 -12.90
C HIS A 604 -3.72 22.39 -12.74
N ALA A 605 -4.61 22.18 -11.75
CA ALA A 605 -5.70 23.10 -11.45
C ALA A 605 -5.18 24.50 -11.09
N LEU A 606 -4.18 24.62 -10.22
CA LEU A 606 -3.59 25.92 -9.84
C LEU A 606 -2.93 26.63 -11.04
N LYS A 607 -2.31 25.87 -11.96
CA LYS A 607 -1.76 26.42 -13.20
C LYS A 607 -2.84 26.94 -14.14
N GLN A 608 -3.94 26.21 -14.31
CA GLN A 608 -5.07 26.64 -15.15
C GLN A 608 -5.73 27.92 -14.59
N ILE A 609 -5.91 27.99 -13.27
CA ILE A 609 -6.53 29.14 -12.60
C ILE A 609 -5.68 30.42 -12.73
N LYS A 610 -4.34 30.31 -12.70
CA LYS A 610 -3.43 31.45 -12.94
C LYS A 610 -3.38 31.93 -14.40
N GLY A 611 -3.99 31.20 -15.32
CA GLY A 611 -3.93 31.45 -16.76
C GLY A 611 -2.71 30.79 -17.40
N ASP A 612 -2.96 29.94 -18.40
CA ASP A 612 -1.91 29.36 -19.23
C ASP A 612 -1.48 30.40 -20.29
N LYS A 613 -0.17 30.62 -20.49
CA LYS A 613 0.37 31.54 -21.52
C LYS A 613 0.09 31.06 -22.97
N ARG A 614 -0.84 30.14 -23.19
CA ARG A 614 -1.13 29.53 -24.50
C ARG A 614 -2.06 30.36 -25.39
N GLU A 615 -2.58 31.49 -24.93
CA GLU A 615 -3.32 32.44 -25.81
C GLU A 615 -2.42 33.37 -26.65
N LYS A 616 -1.09 33.24 -26.59
CA LYS A 616 -0.17 34.03 -27.44
C LYS A 616 0.81 33.18 -28.25
N HIS A 617 0.34 32.08 -28.86
CA HIS A 617 1.08 31.45 -29.97
C HIS A 617 0.36 31.69 -31.31
N PRO A 618 1.04 32.21 -32.35
CA PRO A 618 0.44 32.68 -33.61
C PRO A 618 0.11 31.52 -34.57
N ARG A 619 -0.56 30.46 -34.10
CA ARG A 619 -0.90 29.30 -34.93
C ARG A 619 -2.38 28.96 -35.01
N HIS A 620 -3.26 29.66 -34.30
CA HIS A 620 -4.69 29.47 -34.47
C HIS A 620 -5.26 30.60 -35.35
N VAL A 621 -5.45 30.29 -36.64
CA VAL A 621 -6.41 31.02 -37.46
C VAL A 621 -7.79 30.60 -36.96
N PRO A 622 -8.73 31.54 -36.70
CA PRO A 622 -10.11 31.21 -36.35
C PRO A 622 -10.72 30.26 -37.39
N HIS A 623 -11.54 29.30 -36.95
CA HIS A 623 -12.12 28.27 -37.82
C HIS A 623 -12.92 28.84 -39.02
N ALA A 624 -13.36 30.08 -38.95
CA ALA A 624 -14.07 30.78 -40.02
C ALA A 624 -13.18 31.23 -41.20
N GLU A 625 -11.85 31.28 -41.02
CA GLU A 625 -10.89 31.81 -42.00
C GLU A 625 -9.89 30.75 -42.51
N ALA A 626 -10.09 29.47 -42.18
CA ALA A 626 -9.24 28.39 -42.66
C ALA A 626 -9.73 27.86 -44.02
N ASP A 627 -8.88 27.91 -45.05
CA ASP A 627 -9.15 27.26 -46.34
C ASP A 627 -9.36 25.74 -46.16
N PRO A 628 -10.38 25.14 -46.80
CA PRO A 628 -10.66 23.71 -46.65
C PRO A 628 -9.54 22.90 -47.32
N LYS A 629 -8.71 22.24 -46.51
CA LYS A 629 -7.68 21.33 -47.02
C LYS A 629 -8.18 19.89 -47.07
N ASP A 630 -8.36 19.46 -48.32
CA ASP A 630 -8.36 18.10 -48.87
C ASP A 630 -9.10 17.02 -48.08
N VAL A 631 -10.29 16.68 -48.58
CA VAL A 631 -11.15 15.62 -48.04
C VAL A 631 -10.48 14.27 -48.31
N TRP A 632 -10.41 13.45 -47.27
CA TRP A 632 -10.13 12.00 -47.17
C TRP A 632 -9.87 11.17 -48.46
N GLU A 633 -10.62 11.45 -49.52
CA GLU A 633 -10.62 10.83 -50.84
C GLU A 633 -9.24 10.79 -51.52
N ARG A 634 -8.43 11.84 -51.39
CA ARG A 634 -7.10 11.89 -52.02
C ARG A 634 -6.06 11.03 -51.30
N SER A 635 -6.18 10.93 -49.97
CA SER A 635 -5.34 10.05 -49.15
C SER A 635 -5.72 8.58 -49.34
N TYR A 636 -7.01 8.31 -49.56
CA TYR A 636 -7.53 6.98 -49.85
C TYR A 636 -7.03 6.42 -51.20
N GLN A 637 -6.97 7.24 -52.26
CA GLN A 637 -6.49 6.80 -53.57
C GLN A 637 -4.99 6.45 -53.59
N VAL A 638 -4.17 7.16 -52.80
CA VAL A 638 -2.72 6.90 -52.70
C VAL A 638 -2.44 5.62 -51.91
N ALA A 639 -3.24 5.31 -50.88
CA ALA A 639 -3.09 4.09 -50.09
C ALA A 639 -3.58 2.82 -50.81
N ALA A 640 -4.48 2.96 -51.79
CA ALA A 640 -5.06 1.82 -52.53
C ALA A 640 -4.19 1.29 -53.69
N GLY A 641 -2.98 1.83 -53.90
CA GLY A 641 -2.01 1.30 -54.86
C GLY A 641 -2.39 1.47 -56.34
N ASN A 642 -3.22 2.45 -56.68
CA ASN A 642 -3.67 2.69 -58.05
C ASN A 642 -2.82 3.78 -58.73
N ASP A 643 -1.55 3.47 -59.01
CA ASP A 643 -0.71 4.29 -59.90
C ASP A 643 -1.11 4.02 -61.37
N GLY A 644 -2.26 4.56 -61.77
CA GLY A 644 -2.73 4.55 -63.14
C GLY A 644 -2.15 5.71 -63.95
N LYS A 645 -0.91 5.58 -64.43
CA LYS A 645 -0.37 6.45 -65.48
C LYS A 645 -1.23 6.36 -66.75
N GLN A 646 -1.75 7.48 -67.26
CA GLN A 646 -1.97 7.61 -68.70
C GLN A 646 -0.60 7.83 -69.37
N PRO A 647 -0.22 7.03 -70.38
CA PRO A 647 0.98 7.28 -71.16
C PRO A 647 0.67 8.33 -72.24
N SER A 648 1.46 9.40 -72.24
CA SER A 648 1.52 10.34 -73.36
C SER A 648 2.32 9.74 -74.52
N HIS A 649 1.73 9.86 -75.71
CA HIS A 649 2.34 9.90 -77.02
C HIS A 649 3.27 8.77 -77.48
N GLY A 650 2.70 7.92 -78.36
CA GLY A 650 3.07 7.94 -79.77
C GLY A 650 4.45 7.40 -80.13
N CYS A 651 4.48 6.19 -80.69
CA CYS A 651 5.51 5.82 -81.63
C CYS A 651 4.82 5.24 -82.86
N ASP A 652 4.89 5.98 -83.96
CA ASP A 652 4.65 5.47 -85.29
C ASP A 652 5.93 5.67 -86.10
N CYS A 653 6.19 4.72 -86.99
CA CYS A 653 7.23 4.65 -88.02
C CYS A 653 8.54 3.87 -87.73
N LYS A 654 8.59 2.72 -88.42
CA LYS A 654 9.68 2.03 -89.13
C LYS A 654 10.45 0.92 -88.41
#